data_AF-A0A4T3F307-F1
#
_entry.id   AF-A0A4T3F307-F1
#
_cell.length_a   1.000
_cell.length_b   1.000
_cell.length_c   1.000
_cell.angle_alpha   90.00
_cell.angle_beta   90.00
_cell.angle_gamma   90.00
#
_symmetry.space_group_name_H-M   'P 1'
#
loop_
_entity.id
_entity.type
_entity.pdbx_description
1 polymer ?
#
loop_
_entity_poly.entity_id
_entity_poly.type
_entity_poly.pdbx_seq_one_letter_code
_entity_poly.pdbx_strand_id
1 'polypeptide(L)'
;MLPAAQTLLQASIRRLPATPTARLLAAAALLAVPHMAQAQDVPQPDSEPPSIPAESVDGERRIGFEADELGYDAENDIVTARGNVIARSGDQSVRADSVSWNRLTGDIVAEGDVRVVDEDGNQLFTERVTLTDELKAGAMANLLLAFRQGGRLAADMAERDDNGDIILDKAVYSSCAVVDAEGCPRSPSWRVTAERVTYDAETERIRFQGAYLELFGARILPLPGLVIRADGSATTGVMIPDIGLTASNGFELTDSYYWRIADNRDLLLTGYVYTGAAPMVSAQYRQLGEHGAFQVTGYGTYSTRIPLNSTTPTSEDALRGYIFANGRYQLDPNWSVTGSVRVASDRTFLRRYDISREDRLRSTVNIERIDEDSYLSLSGWATQALLVPVDQGQVPLALPLVDYRKRLQDPIAGGSVNLQLNTLAITRAEGQDTQRAFARAQWDLRRITPMGQEVTLTGLVRGDVYHSDQNELTQTISYRGQSGWQARGVALAALDIKWPFIGEFLGGSQILTPRVQFVATPDIRNLDVPNEDARAIDLEDSNLFALNRFPGYDRVEEGARVTYGVDWQASFPNWRLETTIGQSYRLTDQPTLFPDGTGLNEQWSDFVGRTTVRYRDFLKFTHRFRLDKDNFAVRRNEIDATLGNDRTYVELGYLRLNRDIDLTFEDLQDREELRAAGRIAFARYWSVFGSAVVNLTNREEDPTFAADGFEPLRTRLGIAYADDCLELGFTWRRDYIELADARRGDSFRLYFALRNLGFR
;
A
#
# COMPACT_ATOMS: atom_id res chain seq x y z
N MET A 1 -4.12 -9.79 3.66
CA MET A 1 -3.41 -8.67 3.00
C MET A 1 -1.95 -8.77 3.41
N LEU A 2 -1.05 -9.06 2.47
CA LEU A 2 0.34 -8.66 2.66
C LEU A 2 0.31 -7.12 2.68
N PRO A 3 0.95 -6.44 3.65
CA PRO A 3 1.14 -5.01 3.50
C PRO A 3 1.95 -4.78 2.21
N ALA A 4 1.52 -3.81 1.41
CA ALA A 4 2.31 -3.34 0.27
C ALA A 4 3.71 -2.96 0.77
N ALA A 5 4.74 -3.36 0.02
CA ALA A 5 6.12 -2.96 0.32
C ALA A 5 6.22 -1.44 0.27
N GLN A 6 6.41 -0.81 1.43
CA GLN A 6 6.74 0.61 1.50
C GLN A 6 8.19 0.78 1.04
N THR A 7 8.38 1.57 -0.01
CA THR A 7 9.68 2.04 -0.48
C THR A 7 10.37 2.86 0.62
N LEU A 8 11.49 2.36 1.13
CA LEU A 8 12.33 3.07 2.10
C LEU A 8 13.15 4.14 1.37
N LEU A 9 12.76 5.41 1.50
CA LEU A 9 13.64 6.54 1.23
C LEU A 9 14.62 6.67 2.41
N GLN A 10 15.89 6.31 2.18
CA GLN A 10 16.97 6.51 3.16
C GLN A 10 17.31 8.00 3.28
N ALA A 11 16.97 8.61 4.42
CA ALA A 11 17.55 9.88 4.85
C ALA A 11 18.93 9.65 5.50
N SER A 12 19.89 10.51 5.20
CA SER A 12 21.25 10.47 5.71
C SER A 12 21.32 10.88 7.19
N ILE A 13 21.66 9.92 8.06
CA ILE A 13 21.86 10.16 9.51
C ILE A 13 23.31 10.60 9.74
N ARG A 14 23.52 11.89 10.06
CA ARG A 14 24.77 12.36 10.69
C ARG A 14 24.82 11.87 12.14
N ARG A 15 25.84 11.08 12.48
CA ARG A 15 26.11 10.62 13.85
C ARG A 15 26.64 11.78 14.70
N LEU A 16 26.01 12.03 15.85
CA LEU A 16 26.60 12.79 16.96
C LEU A 16 27.27 11.81 17.94
N PRO A 17 28.44 12.14 18.52
CA PRO A 17 29.14 11.25 19.43
C PRO A 17 28.46 11.22 20.81
N ALA A 18 28.43 10.04 21.42
CA ALA A 18 27.94 9.80 22.77
C ALA A 18 29.01 10.19 23.81
N THR A 19 28.63 11.04 24.78
CA THR A 19 29.43 11.29 26.00
C THR A 19 28.79 10.58 27.19
N PRO A 20 29.56 9.87 28.04
CA PRO A 20 29.04 9.22 29.23
C PRO A 20 28.95 10.19 30.42
N THR A 21 27.90 10.06 31.20
CA THR A 21 27.64 10.81 32.44
C THR A 21 28.41 10.26 33.64
N ALA A 22 29.11 11.12 34.39
CA ALA A 22 29.48 10.87 35.80
C ALA A 22 29.52 12.17 36.64
N ARG A 23 28.48 12.31 37.48
CA ARG A 23 28.38 12.86 38.86
C ARG A 23 29.23 14.06 39.38
N LEU A 24 28.45 14.99 39.97
CA LEU A 24 28.57 15.68 41.29
C LEU A 24 29.30 17.03 41.45
N LEU A 25 28.46 18.04 41.80
CA LEU A 25 28.57 19.09 42.83
C LEU A 25 29.53 20.30 42.69
N ALA A 26 28.86 21.47 42.71
CA ALA A 26 29.18 22.71 43.41
C ALA A 26 30.42 23.54 43.00
N ALA A 27 30.17 24.74 42.45
CA ALA A 27 30.41 26.02 43.13
C ALA A 27 30.10 27.19 42.19
N ALA A 28 29.83 28.33 42.81
CA ALA A 28 29.26 29.52 42.21
C ALA A 28 30.27 30.42 41.47
N ALA A 29 29.66 31.32 40.69
CA ALA A 29 30.02 32.73 40.52
C ALA A 29 30.82 33.15 39.27
N LEU A 30 30.16 34.04 38.53
CA LEU A 30 30.66 35.22 37.80
C LEU A 30 31.60 34.98 36.61
N LEU A 31 31.14 35.36 35.41
CA LEU A 31 31.59 36.60 34.75
C LEU A 31 30.81 36.87 33.46
N ALA A 32 30.69 38.16 33.16
CA ALA A 32 29.99 38.74 32.02
C ALA A 32 30.95 39.07 30.87
N VAL A 33 30.32 39.35 29.72
CA VAL A 33 30.78 40.13 28.54
C VAL A 33 31.40 39.32 27.38
N PRO A 34 30.99 39.59 26.12
CA PRO A 34 31.21 38.72 24.96
C PRO A 34 32.51 39.06 24.24
N HIS A 35 33.19 38.04 23.72
CA HIS A 35 34.25 38.23 22.74
C HIS A 35 33.76 37.82 21.35
N MET A 36 33.71 38.81 20.46
CA MET A 36 33.89 38.61 19.02
C MET A 36 35.30 38.04 18.79
N ALA A 37 35.40 36.96 18.01
CA ALA A 37 36.60 36.56 17.28
C ALA A 37 36.11 35.67 16.13
N GLN A 38 36.05 36.25 14.93
CA GLN A 38 37.06 36.10 13.88
C GLN A 38 37.06 34.68 13.29
N ALA A 39 36.48 34.61 12.11
CA ALA A 39 36.74 33.58 11.13
C ALA A 39 38.26 33.44 10.97
N GLN A 40 38.76 32.24 11.27
CA GLN A 40 40.04 31.78 10.75
C GLN A 40 39.71 30.96 9.51
N ASP A 41 40.00 31.55 8.36
CA ASP A 41 40.19 30.81 7.11
C ASP A 41 41.26 29.75 7.35
N VAL A 42 40.86 28.49 7.25
CA VAL A 42 41.78 27.37 7.09
C VAL A 42 42.21 27.37 5.63
N PRO A 43 43.51 27.39 5.31
CA PRO A 43 43.96 27.25 3.93
C PRO A 43 43.59 25.84 3.46
N GLN A 44 42.68 25.76 2.50
CA GLN A 44 42.53 24.58 1.65
C GLN A 44 43.85 24.40 0.88
N PRO A 45 44.47 23.21 0.86
CA PRO A 45 45.46 22.91 -0.15
C PRO A 45 44.72 22.77 -1.49
N ASP A 46 44.69 23.88 -2.25
CA ASP A 46 44.40 23.86 -3.67
C ASP A 46 45.54 23.11 -4.37
N SER A 47 45.33 21.82 -4.57
CA SER A 47 45.95 21.09 -5.66
C SER A 47 44.89 20.15 -6.24
N GLU A 48 43.91 20.73 -6.94
CA GLU A 48 43.25 20.00 -8.01
C GLU A 48 44.34 19.54 -8.99
N PRO A 49 44.44 18.23 -9.31
CA PRO A 49 45.25 17.81 -10.44
C PRO A 49 44.71 18.50 -11.70
N PRO A 50 45.57 18.89 -12.66
CA PRO A 50 45.15 19.60 -13.85
C PRO A 50 44.06 18.81 -14.59
N SER A 51 42.87 19.38 -14.70
CA SER A 51 41.78 18.84 -15.50
C SER A 51 42.14 18.94 -16.98
N ILE A 52 42.28 17.82 -17.66
CA ILE A 52 42.46 17.75 -19.11
C ILE A 52 41.16 18.27 -19.78
N PRO A 53 41.23 19.19 -20.76
CA PRO A 53 40.05 19.61 -21.50
C PRO A 53 39.49 18.43 -22.32
N ALA A 54 38.24 18.06 -22.05
CA ALA A 54 37.48 17.14 -22.87
C ALA A 54 36.69 17.94 -23.92
N GLU A 55 37.37 18.47 -24.95
CA GLU A 55 36.67 18.92 -26.16
C GLU A 55 37.35 18.44 -27.42
N SER A 56 36.60 17.66 -28.18
CA SER A 56 36.91 17.17 -29.52
C SER A 56 36.70 18.28 -30.55
N VAL A 57 37.77 18.68 -31.22
CA VAL A 57 37.70 19.35 -32.53
C VAL A 57 38.09 18.28 -33.56
N ASP A 58 37.21 18.01 -34.53
CA ASP A 58 37.36 17.09 -35.68
C ASP A 58 36.91 15.61 -35.60
N GLY A 59 36.21 15.15 -34.56
CA GLY A 59 35.57 13.82 -34.58
C GLY A 59 36.53 12.61 -34.57
N GLU A 60 37.84 12.83 -34.50
CA GLU A 60 38.83 11.82 -34.15
C GLU A 60 38.87 11.62 -32.62
N ARG A 61 38.58 10.41 -32.16
CA ARG A 61 38.56 10.05 -30.73
C ARG A 61 40.01 10.02 -30.20
N ARG A 62 40.43 11.07 -29.48
CA ARG A 62 41.77 11.16 -28.87
C ARG A 62 41.79 10.52 -27.49
N ILE A 63 42.74 9.60 -27.25
CA ILE A 63 42.99 8.99 -25.94
C ILE A 63 44.02 9.85 -25.20
N GLY A 64 43.61 10.50 -24.11
CA GLY A 64 44.54 11.15 -23.18
C GLY A 64 45.13 10.11 -22.22
N PHE A 65 46.43 10.17 -21.93
CA PHE A 65 47.07 9.28 -20.97
C PHE A 65 48.04 10.03 -20.04
N GLU A 66 48.11 9.58 -18.79
CA GLU A 66 48.99 10.06 -17.72
C GLU A 66 49.67 8.84 -17.08
N ALA A 67 50.98 8.93 -16.79
CA ALA A 67 51.76 7.87 -16.16
C ALA A 67 53.02 8.45 -15.51
N ASP A 68 53.60 7.72 -14.55
CA ASP A 68 54.85 8.11 -13.88
C ASP A 68 56.09 7.98 -14.79
N GLU A 69 56.11 6.95 -15.66
CA GLU A 69 57.19 6.67 -16.61
C GLU A 69 56.64 6.26 -17.98
N LEU A 70 57.32 6.72 -19.05
CA LEU A 70 57.01 6.37 -20.44
C LEU A 70 58.26 5.85 -21.15
N GLY A 71 58.16 4.65 -21.71
CA GLY A 71 59.16 4.02 -22.54
C GLY A 71 58.64 3.76 -23.95
N TYR A 72 59.52 3.85 -24.94
CA TYR A 72 59.21 3.52 -26.33
C TYR A 72 60.28 2.57 -26.88
N ASP A 73 59.84 1.39 -27.32
CA ASP A 73 60.66 0.43 -28.04
C ASP A 73 60.49 0.65 -29.55
N ALA A 74 61.51 1.23 -30.17
CA ALA A 74 61.51 1.56 -31.60
C ALA A 74 61.68 0.34 -32.52
N GLU A 75 62.21 -0.79 -32.04
CA GLU A 75 62.40 -2.00 -32.86
C GLU A 75 61.08 -2.77 -33.01
N ASN A 76 60.27 -2.80 -31.95
CA ASN A 76 58.98 -3.50 -31.91
C ASN A 76 57.76 -2.56 -32.04
N ASP A 77 57.98 -1.24 -32.10
CA ASP A 77 56.97 -0.17 -32.12
C ASP A 77 55.95 -0.28 -30.95
N ILE A 78 56.47 -0.53 -29.74
CA ILE A 78 55.69 -0.68 -28.50
C ILE A 78 55.89 0.54 -27.61
N VAL A 79 54.81 1.19 -27.23
CA VAL A 79 54.78 2.26 -26.21
C VAL A 79 54.41 1.64 -24.87
N THR A 80 55.22 1.82 -23.83
CA THR A 80 54.94 1.30 -22.48
C THR A 80 54.85 2.45 -21.48
N ALA A 81 53.72 2.57 -20.80
CA ALA A 81 53.49 3.49 -19.69
C ALA A 81 53.50 2.71 -18.38
N ARG A 82 54.18 3.21 -17.33
CA ARG A 82 54.28 2.55 -16.02
C ARG A 82 54.07 3.54 -14.88
N GLY A 83 53.49 3.04 -13.79
CA GLY A 83 53.20 3.78 -12.57
C GLY A 83 51.94 4.64 -12.69
N ASN A 84 50.91 4.25 -11.91
CA ASN A 84 49.62 4.95 -11.81
C ASN A 84 49.02 5.38 -13.16
N VAL A 85 49.07 4.51 -14.16
CA VAL A 85 48.65 4.85 -15.51
C VAL A 85 47.15 5.14 -15.53
N ILE A 86 46.75 6.29 -16.09
CA ILE A 86 45.36 6.67 -16.31
C ILE A 86 45.21 7.02 -17.79
N ALA A 87 44.39 6.27 -18.52
CA ALA A 87 43.95 6.60 -19.88
C ALA A 87 42.48 7.04 -19.87
N ARG A 88 42.12 8.06 -20.63
CA ARG A 88 40.76 8.59 -20.75
C ARG A 88 40.38 8.86 -22.20
N SER A 89 39.15 8.54 -22.56
CA SER A 89 38.58 8.74 -23.89
C SER A 89 37.09 9.00 -23.78
N GLY A 90 36.67 10.27 -23.88
CA GLY A 90 35.30 10.68 -23.56
C GLY A 90 34.96 10.39 -22.11
N ASP A 91 33.84 9.69 -21.87
CA ASP A 91 33.38 9.27 -20.54
C ASP A 91 34.06 7.97 -20.04
N GLN A 92 34.86 7.31 -20.88
CA GLN A 92 35.56 6.09 -20.51
C GLN A 92 36.91 6.39 -19.84
N SER A 93 37.27 5.57 -18.87
CA SER A 93 38.60 5.62 -18.25
C SER A 93 39.16 4.25 -17.94
N VAL A 94 40.47 4.11 -18.10
CA VAL A 94 41.25 2.92 -17.74
C VAL A 94 42.32 3.35 -16.75
N ARG A 95 42.41 2.68 -15.61
CA ARG A 95 43.50 2.84 -14.64
C ARG A 95 44.22 1.51 -14.50
N ALA A 96 45.55 1.51 -14.49
CA ALA A 96 46.37 0.31 -14.32
C ALA A 96 47.78 0.66 -13.80
N ASP A 97 48.55 -0.33 -13.35
CA ASP A 97 49.95 -0.14 -12.97
C ASP A 97 50.88 0.01 -14.19
N SER A 98 50.59 -0.71 -15.27
CA SER A 98 51.34 -0.64 -16.53
C SER A 98 50.39 -0.79 -17.73
N VAL A 99 50.65 -0.04 -18.80
CA VAL A 99 49.94 -0.16 -20.08
C VAL A 99 50.95 -0.24 -21.21
N SER A 100 50.89 -1.27 -22.04
CA SER A 100 51.71 -1.41 -23.25
C SER A 100 50.85 -1.37 -24.50
N TRP A 101 51.15 -0.48 -25.43
CA TRP A 101 50.48 -0.37 -26.72
C TRP A 101 51.40 -0.81 -27.84
N ASN A 102 51.06 -1.90 -28.51
CA ASN A 102 51.71 -2.34 -29.74
C ASN A 102 51.07 -1.63 -30.92
N ARG A 103 51.81 -0.73 -31.57
CA ARG A 103 51.26 0.09 -32.67
C ARG A 103 51.21 -0.66 -34.00
N LEU A 104 51.90 -1.79 -34.13
CA LEU A 104 51.84 -2.66 -35.31
C LEU A 104 50.55 -3.49 -35.33
N THR A 105 50.13 -4.02 -34.16
CA THR A 105 48.92 -4.84 -34.05
C THR A 105 47.68 -4.05 -33.61
N GLY A 106 47.88 -2.88 -32.99
CA GLY A 106 46.80 -2.09 -32.40
C GLY A 106 46.41 -2.50 -30.98
N ASP A 107 47.07 -3.52 -30.41
CA ASP A 107 46.74 -4.07 -29.08
C ASP A 107 47.26 -3.17 -27.95
N ILE A 108 46.37 -2.82 -27.03
CA ILE A 108 46.67 -2.12 -25.78
C ILE A 108 46.50 -3.10 -24.63
N VAL A 109 47.57 -3.51 -23.98
CA VAL A 109 47.54 -4.41 -22.82
C VAL A 109 47.71 -3.58 -21.55
N ALA A 110 46.73 -3.62 -20.65
CA ALA A 110 46.84 -3.05 -19.32
C ALA A 110 47.03 -4.16 -18.27
N GLU A 111 47.95 -3.97 -17.34
CA GLU A 111 48.35 -4.93 -16.30
C GLU A 111 48.48 -4.25 -14.92
N GLY A 112 48.04 -4.97 -13.88
CA GLY A 112 48.13 -4.54 -12.47
C GLY A 112 46.99 -3.62 -12.06
N ASP A 113 46.20 -4.06 -11.06
CA ASP A 113 45.04 -3.36 -10.49
C ASP A 113 44.17 -2.62 -11.52
N VAL A 114 43.87 -3.29 -12.63
CA VAL A 114 43.19 -2.66 -13.76
C VAL A 114 41.75 -2.35 -13.39
N ARG A 115 41.35 -1.09 -13.57
CA ARG A 115 39.97 -0.61 -13.43
C ARG A 115 39.55 0.11 -14.70
N VAL A 116 38.54 -0.43 -15.37
CA VAL A 116 37.91 0.20 -16.54
C VAL A 116 36.53 0.72 -16.12
N VAL A 117 36.23 1.95 -16.49
CA VAL A 117 34.90 2.55 -16.38
C VAL A 117 34.40 2.79 -17.80
N ASP A 118 33.25 2.21 -18.13
CA ASP A 118 32.60 2.40 -19.43
C ASP A 118 31.76 3.70 -19.48
N GLU A 119 31.14 3.98 -20.63
CA GLU A 119 30.32 5.19 -20.84
C GLU A 119 29.05 5.21 -19.95
N ASP A 120 28.55 4.04 -19.55
CA ASP A 120 27.35 3.89 -18.71
C ASP A 120 27.67 4.01 -17.20
N GLY A 121 28.96 3.99 -16.85
CA GLY A 121 29.49 4.04 -15.49
C GLY A 121 29.58 2.69 -14.79
N ASN A 122 29.51 1.57 -15.53
CA ASN A 122 29.85 0.26 -15.00
C ASN A 122 31.36 0.16 -14.78
N GLN A 123 31.76 -0.64 -13.79
CA GLN A 123 33.15 -0.73 -13.38
C GLN A 123 33.63 -2.17 -13.52
N LEU A 124 34.63 -2.36 -14.37
CA LEU A 124 35.33 -3.62 -14.57
C LEU A 124 36.65 -3.57 -13.80
N PHE A 125 36.88 -4.58 -12.96
CA PHE A 125 38.14 -4.80 -12.25
C PHE A 125 38.77 -6.09 -12.78
N THR A 126 40.07 -6.08 -13.11
CA THR A 126 40.79 -7.26 -13.63
C THR A 126 42.30 -7.11 -13.39
N GLU A 127 43.04 -8.22 -13.39
CA GLU A 127 44.50 -8.19 -13.29
C GLU A 127 45.17 -7.81 -14.62
N ARG A 128 44.54 -8.20 -15.75
CA ARG A 128 45.06 -7.97 -17.10
C ARG A 128 43.90 -7.90 -18.10
N VAL A 129 43.92 -6.88 -18.95
CA VAL A 129 42.99 -6.74 -20.07
C VAL A 129 43.76 -6.39 -21.34
N THR A 130 43.40 -7.04 -22.43
CA THR A 130 43.77 -6.61 -23.78
C THR A 130 42.63 -5.77 -24.35
N LEU A 131 42.93 -4.55 -24.74
CA LEU A 131 42.02 -3.59 -25.37
C LEU A 131 42.46 -3.38 -26.83
N THR A 132 41.52 -3.06 -27.71
CA THR A 132 41.84 -2.57 -29.07
C THR A 132 42.22 -1.09 -29.04
N ASP A 133 42.62 -0.55 -30.19
CA ASP A 133 42.89 0.88 -30.43
C ASP A 133 41.70 1.81 -30.12
N GLU A 134 40.48 1.29 -30.12
CA GLU A 134 39.26 1.96 -29.66
C GLU A 134 38.94 1.76 -28.16
N LEU A 135 39.89 1.20 -27.38
CA LEU A 135 39.73 0.81 -25.96
C LEU A 135 38.63 -0.25 -25.72
N LYS A 136 38.31 -1.08 -26.72
CA LYS A 136 37.34 -2.17 -26.56
C LYS A 136 38.02 -3.40 -25.98
N ALA A 137 37.50 -3.93 -24.87
CA ALA A 137 38.06 -5.11 -24.22
C ALA A 137 37.91 -6.38 -25.06
N GLY A 138 39.03 -7.02 -25.36
CA GLY A 138 39.17 -8.32 -26.04
C GLY A 138 39.21 -9.47 -25.02
N ALA A 139 40.41 -9.82 -24.53
CA ALA A 139 40.58 -10.92 -23.57
C ALA A 139 40.91 -10.39 -22.16
N MET A 140 40.29 -11.01 -21.15
CA MET A 140 40.40 -10.65 -19.74
C MET A 140 40.54 -11.90 -18.87
N ALA A 141 41.30 -11.81 -17.78
CA ALA A 141 41.41 -12.86 -16.77
C ALA A 141 41.06 -12.31 -15.37
N ASN A 142 40.44 -13.14 -14.52
CA ASN A 142 40.05 -12.79 -13.15
C ASN A 142 39.29 -11.47 -13.06
N LEU A 143 38.13 -11.39 -13.73
CA LEU A 143 37.39 -10.14 -13.83
C LEU A 143 36.22 -10.07 -12.85
N LEU A 144 35.94 -8.85 -12.40
CA LEU A 144 34.75 -8.47 -11.64
C LEU A 144 34.12 -7.23 -12.28
N LEU A 145 32.91 -7.40 -12.81
CA LEU A 145 32.07 -6.34 -13.30
C LEU A 145 31.05 -5.94 -12.22
N ALA A 146 31.05 -4.67 -11.84
CA ALA A 146 30.09 -4.07 -10.94
C ALA A 146 29.17 -3.12 -11.75
N PHE A 147 27.89 -3.49 -11.85
CA PHE A 147 26.91 -2.69 -12.57
C PHE A 147 26.50 -1.47 -11.74
N ARG A 148 26.33 -0.32 -12.40
CA ARG A 148 25.88 0.91 -11.74
C ARG A 148 24.51 0.77 -11.07
N GLN A 149 23.61 0.01 -11.70
CA GLN A 149 22.25 -0.23 -11.19
C GLN A 149 22.19 -1.29 -10.07
N GLY A 150 23.34 -1.86 -9.69
CA GLY A 150 23.45 -2.94 -8.73
C GLY A 150 23.56 -4.31 -9.40
N GLY A 151 24.13 -5.28 -8.68
CA GLY A 151 24.56 -6.56 -9.26
C GLY A 151 26.07 -6.59 -9.49
N ARG A 152 26.67 -7.75 -9.28
CA ARG A 152 28.08 -8.03 -9.50
C ARG A 152 28.21 -9.33 -10.29
N LEU A 153 29.04 -9.31 -11.31
CA LEU A 153 29.34 -10.45 -12.16
C LEU A 153 30.86 -10.67 -12.15
N ALA A 154 31.30 -11.85 -11.72
CA ALA A 154 32.72 -12.22 -11.74
C ALA A 154 32.92 -13.42 -12.65
N ALA A 155 34.08 -13.56 -13.28
CA ALA A 155 34.42 -14.71 -14.11
C ALA A 155 35.93 -14.98 -14.14
N ASP A 156 36.32 -16.24 -14.39
CA ASP A 156 37.72 -16.64 -14.51
C ASP A 156 38.35 -16.05 -15.78
N MET A 157 37.61 -16.08 -16.90
CA MET A 157 38.05 -15.61 -18.20
C MET A 157 36.89 -14.92 -18.92
N ALA A 158 37.20 -13.87 -19.68
CA ALA A 158 36.30 -13.37 -20.71
C ALA A 158 37.02 -13.12 -22.02
N GLU A 159 36.28 -13.32 -23.10
CA GLU A 159 36.68 -13.03 -24.46
C GLU A 159 35.56 -12.26 -25.15
N ARG A 160 35.92 -11.30 -26.01
CA ARG A 160 35.00 -10.69 -26.95
C ARG A 160 35.05 -11.47 -28.25
N ASP A 161 33.90 -11.89 -28.76
CA ASP A 161 33.80 -12.59 -30.04
C ASP A 161 33.83 -11.62 -31.23
N ASP A 162 33.88 -12.16 -32.45
CA ASP A 162 33.89 -11.38 -33.69
C ASP A 162 32.63 -10.53 -33.89
N ASN A 163 31.52 -10.88 -33.22
CA ASN A 163 30.27 -10.12 -33.26
C ASN A 163 30.24 -8.97 -32.24
N GLY A 164 31.24 -8.88 -31.36
CA GLY A 164 31.33 -7.88 -30.30
C GLY A 164 30.67 -8.30 -28.98
N ASP A 165 30.16 -9.53 -28.89
CA ASP A 165 29.58 -10.10 -27.67
C ASP A 165 30.67 -10.49 -26.68
N ILE A 166 30.41 -10.35 -25.39
CA ILE A 166 31.35 -10.75 -24.33
C ILE A 166 30.95 -12.12 -23.80
N ILE A 167 31.83 -13.09 -23.97
CA ILE A 167 31.69 -14.45 -23.46
C ILE A 167 32.54 -14.56 -22.19
N LEU A 168 31.93 -15.02 -21.11
CA LEU A 168 32.54 -15.22 -19.80
C LEU A 168 32.49 -16.71 -19.47
N ASP A 169 33.63 -17.32 -19.18
CA ASP A 169 33.70 -18.71 -18.73
C ASP A 169 33.78 -18.77 -17.19
N LYS A 170 33.02 -19.71 -16.60
CA LYS A 170 32.87 -19.91 -15.14
C LYS A 170 32.48 -18.63 -14.41
N ALA A 171 31.33 -18.08 -14.77
CA ALA A 171 30.84 -16.84 -14.22
C ALA A 171 30.00 -17.03 -12.96
N VAL A 172 30.00 -16.01 -12.10
CA VAL A 172 29.20 -15.91 -10.87
C VAL A 172 28.51 -14.56 -10.83
N TYR A 173 27.18 -14.57 -10.65
CA TYR A 173 26.37 -13.37 -10.51
C TYR A 173 25.69 -13.29 -9.14
N SER A 174 25.67 -12.11 -8.50
CA SER A 174 24.90 -11.85 -7.29
C SER A 174 24.60 -10.36 -7.11
N SER A 175 23.44 -10.03 -6.56
CA SER A 175 23.11 -8.65 -6.14
C SER A 175 23.53 -8.34 -4.70
N CYS A 176 23.97 -9.35 -3.95
CA CYS A 176 24.36 -9.19 -2.57
C CYS A 176 25.63 -8.34 -2.41
N ALA A 177 25.73 -7.64 -1.28
CA ALA A 177 26.96 -7.01 -0.87
C ALA A 177 28.03 -8.07 -0.56
N VAL A 178 29.22 -7.90 -1.14
CA VAL A 178 30.39 -8.78 -0.93
C VAL A 178 31.36 -8.25 0.13
N VAL A 179 31.02 -7.11 0.73
CA VAL A 179 31.69 -6.52 1.88
C VAL A 179 30.64 -6.13 2.92
N ASP A 180 30.99 -6.23 4.20
CA ASP A 180 30.14 -5.74 5.28
C ASP A 180 30.34 -4.23 5.55
N ALA A 181 29.69 -3.71 6.59
CA ALA A 181 29.75 -2.29 6.92
C ALA A 181 31.13 -1.87 7.47
N GLU A 182 31.93 -2.85 7.88
CA GLU A 182 33.26 -2.72 8.43
C GLU A 182 34.36 -2.90 7.35
N GLY A 183 33.97 -3.20 6.11
CA GLY A 183 34.86 -3.38 4.97
C GLY A 183 35.48 -4.78 4.86
N CYS A 184 35.00 -5.75 5.65
CA CYS A 184 35.48 -7.13 5.60
C CYS A 184 34.76 -7.93 4.50
N PRO A 185 35.44 -8.91 3.86
CA PRO A 185 34.82 -9.78 2.87
C PRO A 185 33.62 -10.55 3.45
N ARG A 186 32.49 -10.53 2.72
CA ARG A 186 31.24 -11.21 3.07
C ARG A 186 30.82 -12.13 1.93
N SER A 187 30.50 -13.39 2.25
CA SER A 187 29.90 -14.29 1.26
C SER A 187 28.45 -13.89 0.97
N PRO A 188 28.03 -13.86 -0.30
CA PRO A 188 26.67 -13.53 -0.67
C PRO A 188 25.71 -14.62 -0.19
N SER A 189 24.51 -14.24 0.28
CA SER A 189 23.49 -15.21 0.73
C SER A 189 22.94 -16.04 -0.41
N TRP A 190 22.95 -15.49 -1.63
CA TRP A 190 22.70 -16.22 -2.86
C TRP A 190 23.65 -15.78 -3.98
N ARG A 191 23.93 -16.69 -4.91
CA ARG A 191 24.62 -16.39 -6.17
C ARG A 191 24.16 -17.34 -7.26
N VAL A 192 24.25 -16.92 -8.51
CA VAL A 192 24.08 -17.78 -9.67
C VAL A 192 25.45 -18.13 -10.19
N THR A 193 25.78 -19.42 -10.23
CA THR A 193 27.00 -19.94 -10.87
C THR A 193 26.64 -20.47 -12.25
N ALA A 194 27.45 -20.17 -13.27
CA ALA A 194 27.21 -20.59 -14.64
C ALA A 194 28.51 -21.03 -15.30
N GLU A 195 28.43 -22.05 -16.16
CA GLU A 195 29.58 -22.54 -16.92
C GLU A 195 30.01 -21.51 -17.96
N ARG A 196 29.04 -20.84 -18.58
CA ARG A 196 29.26 -19.80 -19.57
C ARG A 196 28.19 -18.71 -19.47
N VAL A 197 28.59 -17.46 -19.59
CA VAL A 197 27.70 -16.30 -19.64
C VAL A 197 28.02 -15.48 -20.89
N THR A 198 27.01 -15.12 -21.66
CA THR A 198 27.17 -14.28 -22.85
C THR A 198 26.44 -12.96 -22.63
N TYR A 199 27.17 -11.85 -22.74
CA TYR A 199 26.62 -10.51 -22.76
C TYR A 199 26.57 -10.00 -24.20
N ASP A 200 25.35 -9.69 -24.61
CA ASP A 200 25.01 -9.19 -25.94
C ASP A 200 24.89 -7.67 -25.87
N ALA A 201 25.86 -6.97 -26.47
CA ALA A 201 26.00 -5.52 -26.33
C ALA A 201 24.91 -4.74 -27.08
N GLU A 202 24.33 -5.32 -28.14
CA GLU A 202 23.25 -4.69 -28.91
C GLU A 202 21.91 -4.74 -28.15
N THR A 203 21.63 -5.85 -27.46
CA THR A 203 20.36 -6.05 -26.75
C THR A 203 20.43 -5.89 -25.24
N GLU A 204 21.63 -5.62 -24.70
CA GLU A 204 21.94 -5.50 -23.26
C GLU A 204 21.56 -6.76 -22.44
N ARG A 205 21.53 -7.93 -23.08
CA ARG A 205 21.09 -9.19 -22.48
C ARG A 205 22.27 -10.03 -22.01
N ILE A 206 22.17 -10.52 -20.78
CA ILE A 206 23.13 -11.44 -20.17
C ILE A 206 22.47 -12.82 -20.11
N ARG A 207 22.95 -13.76 -20.93
CA ARG A 207 22.43 -15.14 -21.02
C ARG A 207 23.33 -16.09 -20.23
N PHE A 208 22.77 -16.89 -19.35
CA PHE A 208 23.51 -17.86 -18.54
C PHE A 208 23.31 -19.29 -19.04
N GLN A 209 24.40 -20.02 -19.28
CA GLN A 209 24.43 -21.42 -19.67
C GLN A 209 24.98 -22.29 -18.53
N GLY A 210 24.35 -23.44 -18.29
CA GLY A 210 24.71 -24.31 -17.16
C GLY A 210 24.48 -23.64 -15.80
N ALA A 211 23.54 -22.70 -15.73
CA ALA A 211 23.32 -21.85 -14.56
C ALA A 211 22.68 -22.60 -13.39
N TYR A 212 23.13 -22.33 -12.16
CA TYR A 212 22.55 -22.85 -10.94
C TYR A 212 22.47 -21.76 -9.87
N LEU A 213 21.35 -21.76 -9.15
CA LEU A 213 21.18 -20.99 -7.94
C LEU A 213 21.88 -21.69 -6.77
N GLU A 214 22.84 -21.00 -6.17
CA GLU A 214 23.43 -21.35 -4.89
C GLU A 214 22.85 -20.48 -3.79
N LEU A 215 22.43 -21.11 -2.70
CA LEU A 215 21.90 -20.45 -1.50
C LEU A 215 22.72 -20.87 -0.29
N PHE A 216 23.26 -19.90 0.43
CA PHE A 216 24.18 -20.12 1.54
C PHE A 216 25.31 -21.12 1.21
N GLY A 217 25.79 -21.09 -0.04
CA GLY A 217 26.84 -21.96 -0.57
C GLY A 217 26.37 -23.35 -1.04
N ALA A 218 25.10 -23.72 -0.86
CA ALA A 218 24.55 -24.97 -1.37
C ALA A 218 23.94 -24.77 -2.78
N ARG A 219 24.30 -25.63 -3.74
CA ARG A 219 23.74 -25.63 -5.11
C ARG A 219 22.35 -26.27 -5.09
N ILE A 220 21.29 -25.46 -5.23
CA ILE A 220 19.90 -25.91 -4.97
C ILE A 220 19.10 -26.13 -6.25
N LEU A 221 19.10 -25.15 -7.17
CA LEU A 221 18.15 -25.13 -8.29
C LEU A 221 18.87 -24.83 -9.61
N PRO A 222 18.82 -25.72 -10.61
CA PRO A 222 19.26 -25.36 -11.97
C PRO A 222 18.35 -24.26 -12.55
N LEU A 223 18.95 -23.30 -13.26
CA LEU A 223 18.25 -22.17 -13.89
C LEU A 223 18.47 -22.21 -15.42
N PRO A 224 17.91 -23.20 -16.13
CA PRO A 224 18.10 -23.31 -17.57
C PRO A 224 17.48 -22.10 -18.29
N GLY A 225 18.24 -21.50 -19.20
CA GLY A 225 17.74 -20.36 -19.99
C GLY A 225 17.56 -19.07 -19.19
N LEU A 226 18.24 -18.92 -18.05
CA LEU A 226 18.26 -17.67 -17.31
C LEU A 226 18.82 -16.56 -18.20
N VAL A 227 18.05 -15.48 -18.31
CA VAL A 227 18.46 -14.23 -18.95
C VAL A 227 18.18 -13.11 -17.97
N ILE A 228 19.09 -12.16 -17.85
CA ILE A 228 18.87 -10.88 -17.17
C ILE A 228 19.28 -9.75 -18.13
N ARG A 229 18.91 -8.51 -17.81
CA ARG A 229 19.39 -7.33 -18.52
C ARG A 229 20.35 -6.52 -17.67
N ALA A 230 21.37 -5.94 -18.30
CA ALA A 230 22.36 -5.11 -17.61
C ALA A 230 21.75 -3.83 -17.00
N ASP A 231 20.69 -3.32 -17.61
CA ASP A 231 19.92 -2.14 -17.16
C ASP A 231 18.90 -2.44 -16.04
N GLY A 232 18.87 -3.67 -15.51
CA GLY A 232 17.94 -4.09 -14.46
C GLY A 232 16.46 -4.17 -14.87
N SER A 233 16.14 -3.90 -16.14
CA SER A 233 14.75 -3.92 -16.61
C SER A 233 14.21 -5.35 -16.72
N ALA A 234 12.90 -5.51 -16.52
CA ALA A 234 12.25 -6.82 -16.51
C ALA A 234 12.47 -7.57 -17.84
N THR A 235 12.72 -8.88 -17.77
CA THR A 235 12.95 -9.72 -18.95
C THR A 235 11.99 -10.90 -18.96
N THR A 236 11.64 -11.35 -20.17
CA THR A 236 10.80 -12.53 -20.39
C THR A 236 11.48 -13.78 -19.82
N GLY A 237 10.74 -14.60 -19.06
CA GLY A 237 11.29 -15.80 -18.44
C GLY A 237 10.33 -16.51 -17.49
N VAL A 238 10.74 -17.71 -17.06
CA VAL A 238 10.06 -18.49 -16.01
C VAL A 238 10.46 -17.96 -14.64
N MET A 239 9.48 -17.74 -13.77
CA MET A 239 9.67 -17.27 -12.39
C MET A 239 10.05 -18.40 -11.45
N ILE A 240 10.37 -18.04 -10.19
CA ILE A 240 10.63 -19.04 -9.16
C ILE A 240 9.29 -19.65 -8.73
N PRO A 241 9.17 -21.00 -8.69
CA PRO A 241 7.93 -21.64 -8.31
C PRO A 241 7.61 -21.42 -6.83
N ASP A 242 6.32 -21.22 -6.54
CA ASP A 242 5.78 -21.15 -5.18
C ASP A 242 5.23 -22.54 -4.78
N ILE A 243 5.52 -22.96 -3.55
CA ILE A 243 5.08 -24.26 -3.00
C ILE A 243 4.19 -24.03 -1.78
N GLY A 244 3.03 -24.66 -1.78
CA GLY A 244 2.05 -24.61 -0.70
C GLY A 244 1.48 -25.98 -0.35
N LEU A 245 0.84 -26.06 0.81
CA LEU A 245 -0.02 -27.16 1.21
C LEU A 245 -1.24 -26.54 1.86
N THR A 246 -2.44 -26.77 1.34
CA THR A 246 -3.69 -26.22 1.88
C THR A 246 -4.68 -27.31 2.25
N ALA A 247 -5.55 -27.05 3.22
CA ALA A 247 -6.60 -27.97 3.63
C ALA A 247 -7.62 -28.24 2.50
N SER A 248 -7.86 -27.27 1.62
CA SER A 248 -8.84 -27.38 0.53
C SER A 248 -8.28 -28.10 -0.69
N ASN A 249 -7.05 -27.79 -1.13
CA ASN A 249 -6.51 -28.28 -2.40
C ASN A 249 -5.31 -29.23 -2.25
N GLY A 250 -4.86 -29.52 -1.02
CA GLY A 250 -3.69 -30.37 -0.79
C GLY A 250 -2.39 -29.67 -1.15
N PHE A 251 -1.41 -30.43 -1.64
CA PHE A 251 -0.12 -29.87 -2.07
C PHE A 251 -0.33 -29.03 -3.34
N GLU A 252 0.26 -27.85 -3.37
CA GLU A 252 0.14 -26.84 -4.42
C GLU A 252 1.53 -26.52 -4.98
N LEU A 253 1.71 -26.69 -6.29
CA LEU A 253 2.87 -26.21 -7.03
C LEU A 253 2.41 -25.14 -8.02
N THR A 254 2.94 -23.93 -7.87
CA THR A 254 2.60 -22.79 -8.73
C THR A 254 3.83 -22.32 -9.46
N ASP A 255 3.73 -22.17 -10.77
CA ASP A 255 4.82 -21.62 -11.59
C ASP A 255 4.28 -20.59 -12.58
N SER A 256 5.08 -19.57 -12.88
CA SER A 256 4.68 -18.45 -13.74
C SER A 256 5.68 -18.18 -14.84
N TYR A 257 5.17 -17.89 -16.04
CA TYR A 257 5.93 -17.39 -17.18
C TYR A 257 5.59 -15.92 -17.41
N TYR A 258 6.58 -15.06 -17.26
CA TYR A 258 6.46 -13.64 -17.52
C TYR A 258 6.91 -13.34 -18.95
N TRP A 259 6.09 -12.58 -19.68
CA TRP A 259 6.34 -12.17 -21.05
C TRP A 259 6.27 -10.64 -21.15
N ARG A 260 7.44 -10.01 -21.32
CA ARG A 260 7.52 -8.59 -21.69
C ARG A 260 7.21 -8.45 -23.17
N ILE A 261 6.03 -7.93 -23.48
CA ILE A 261 5.55 -7.75 -24.86
C ILE A 261 6.16 -6.46 -25.45
N ALA A 262 6.18 -5.39 -24.66
CA ALA A 262 6.85 -4.13 -24.97
C ALA A 262 7.21 -3.40 -23.66
N ASP A 263 7.84 -2.24 -23.74
CA ASP A 263 8.23 -1.46 -22.55
C ASP A 263 7.04 -1.00 -21.70
N ASN A 264 5.85 -0.93 -22.31
CA ASN A 264 4.64 -0.44 -21.67
C ASN A 264 3.55 -1.51 -21.51
N ARG A 265 3.84 -2.79 -21.76
CA ARG A 265 2.88 -3.90 -21.60
C ARG A 265 3.53 -5.26 -21.41
N ASP A 266 2.91 -6.06 -20.55
CA ASP A 266 3.37 -7.40 -20.22
C ASP A 266 2.20 -8.38 -20.00
N LEU A 267 2.54 -9.67 -20.01
CA LEU A 267 1.64 -10.77 -19.71
C LEU A 267 2.32 -11.75 -18.74
N LEU A 268 1.68 -12.05 -17.63
CA LEU A 268 2.07 -13.08 -16.68
C LEU A 268 1.11 -14.28 -16.80
N LEU A 269 1.62 -15.42 -17.23
CA LEU A 269 0.86 -16.67 -17.33
C LEU A 269 1.26 -17.58 -16.17
N THR A 270 0.31 -18.03 -15.35
CA THR A 270 0.59 -18.85 -14.18
C THR A 270 -0.18 -20.16 -14.25
N GLY A 271 0.51 -21.28 -14.00
CA GLY A 271 -0.07 -22.59 -13.84
C GLY A 271 -0.07 -23.02 -12.38
N TYR A 272 -1.18 -23.61 -11.93
CA TYR A 272 -1.34 -24.13 -10.58
C TYR A 272 -1.68 -25.62 -10.66
N VAL A 273 -0.88 -26.44 -10.01
CA VAL A 273 -1.10 -27.88 -9.89
C VAL A 273 -1.42 -28.20 -8.44
N TYR A 274 -2.51 -28.93 -8.24
CA TYR A 274 -3.00 -29.32 -6.92
C TYR A 274 -3.09 -30.85 -6.81
N THR A 275 -2.90 -31.40 -5.62
CA THR A 275 -3.13 -32.85 -5.38
C THR A 275 -4.59 -33.16 -5.00
N GLY A 276 -5.32 -32.19 -4.45
CA GLY A 276 -6.70 -32.32 -3.99
C GLY A 276 -7.74 -31.59 -4.86
N ALA A 277 -7.31 -30.95 -5.95
CA ALA A 277 -8.19 -30.24 -6.89
C ALA A 277 -7.64 -30.36 -8.33
N ALA A 278 -8.46 -29.96 -9.31
CA ALA A 278 -8.05 -29.92 -10.70
C ALA A 278 -7.10 -28.73 -10.96
N PRO A 279 -6.16 -28.82 -11.90
CA PRO A 279 -5.22 -27.74 -12.18
C PRO A 279 -5.95 -26.48 -12.67
N MET A 280 -5.40 -25.33 -12.30
CA MET A 280 -5.92 -24.01 -12.66
C MET A 280 -4.86 -23.26 -13.48
N VAL A 281 -5.31 -22.34 -14.31
CA VAL A 281 -4.44 -21.37 -15.00
C VAL A 281 -4.91 -19.96 -14.70
N SER A 282 -3.97 -19.01 -14.67
CA SER A 282 -4.29 -17.59 -14.67
C SER A 282 -3.46 -16.82 -15.67
N ALA A 283 -4.01 -15.72 -16.17
CA ALA A 283 -3.33 -14.78 -17.03
C ALA A 283 -3.54 -13.36 -16.49
N GLN A 284 -2.45 -12.62 -16.27
CA GLN A 284 -2.48 -11.22 -15.91
C GLN A 284 -1.82 -10.38 -17.00
N TYR A 285 -2.61 -9.53 -17.65
CA TYR A 285 -2.14 -8.55 -18.63
C TYR A 285 -2.08 -7.17 -17.99
N ARG A 286 -0.97 -6.46 -18.14
CA ARG A 286 -0.81 -5.08 -17.64
C ARG A 286 -0.36 -4.19 -18.77
N GLN A 287 -0.90 -2.98 -18.83
CA GLN A 287 -0.54 -1.99 -19.85
C GLN A 287 -0.56 -0.57 -19.29
N LEU A 288 0.47 0.19 -19.62
CA LEU A 288 0.60 1.63 -19.43
C LEU A 288 0.48 2.32 -20.80
N GLY A 289 -0.56 3.14 -20.97
CA GLY A 289 -0.72 4.04 -22.11
C GLY A 289 -0.35 5.48 -21.73
N GLU A 290 -0.42 6.39 -22.71
CA GLU A 290 -0.11 7.82 -22.51
C GLU A 290 -1.02 8.49 -21.47
N HIS A 291 -2.30 8.09 -21.44
CA HIS A 291 -3.31 8.68 -20.59
C HIS A 291 -3.59 7.89 -19.30
N GLY A 292 -2.97 6.73 -19.09
CA GLY A 292 -3.33 5.91 -17.94
C GLY A 292 -2.87 4.46 -18.03
N ALA A 293 -3.27 3.66 -17.04
CA ALA A 293 -2.89 2.27 -16.94
C ALA A 293 -4.09 1.39 -16.59
N PHE A 294 -4.05 0.14 -17.06
CA PHE A 294 -4.99 -0.89 -16.66
C PHE A 294 -4.30 -2.24 -16.51
N GLN A 295 -4.95 -3.11 -15.75
CA GLN A 295 -4.60 -4.51 -15.64
C GLN A 295 -5.84 -5.39 -15.70
N VAL A 296 -5.70 -6.57 -16.26
CA VAL A 296 -6.74 -7.60 -16.32
C VAL A 296 -6.14 -8.91 -15.88
N THR A 297 -6.74 -9.54 -14.88
CA THR A 297 -6.37 -10.86 -14.38
C THR A 297 -7.56 -11.80 -14.55
N GLY A 298 -7.35 -12.94 -15.22
CA GLY A 298 -8.32 -14.00 -15.37
C GLY A 298 -7.82 -15.31 -14.77
N TYR A 299 -8.69 -16.05 -14.10
CA TYR A 299 -8.46 -17.39 -13.57
C TYR A 299 -9.44 -18.37 -14.21
N GLY A 300 -8.99 -19.58 -14.51
CA GLY A 300 -9.84 -20.63 -15.07
C GLY A 300 -9.41 -22.03 -14.64
N THR A 301 -10.39 -22.86 -14.28
CA THR A 301 -10.20 -24.28 -13.95
C THR A 301 -11.48 -25.05 -14.27
N TYR A 302 -11.37 -26.34 -14.55
CA TYR A 302 -12.51 -27.24 -14.61
C TYR A 302 -12.45 -28.16 -13.38
N SER A 303 -13.30 -27.90 -12.39
CA SER A 303 -13.18 -28.56 -11.08
C SER A 303 -14.54 -28.79 -10.43
N THR A 304 -14.58 -29.72 -9.47
CA THR A 304 -15.76 -29.99 -8.66
C THR A 304 -16.16 -28.77 -7.84
N ARG A 305 -17.47 -28.57 -7.66
CA ARG A 305 -18.04 -27.62 -6.68
C ARG A 305 -19.16 -28.30 -5.89
N ILE A 306 -19.43 -27.78 -4.69
CA ILE A 306 -20.59 -28.16 -3.89
C ILE A 306 -21.65 -27.07 -4.11
N PRO A 307 -22.80 -27.38 -4.74
CA PRO A 307 -23.87 -26.41 -4.92
C PRO A 307 -24.42 -25.97 -3.56
N LEU A 308 -24.65 -24.66 -3.42
CA LEU A 308 -25.08 -24.06 -2.16
C LEU A 308 -26.56 -24.32 -1.81
N ASN A 309 -27.36 -24.79 -2.77
CA ASN A 309 -28.82 -24.96 -2.65
C ASN A 309 -29.26 -26.43 -2.62
N SER A 310 -28.32 -27.39 -2.51
CA SER A 310 -28.66 -28.82 -2.53
C SER A 310 -28.81 -29.35 -1.11
N THR A 311 -29.97 -29.96 -0.80
CA THR A 311 -30.25 -30.63 0.48
C THR A 311 -29.44 -31.93 0.66
N THR A 312 -28.87 -32.44 -0.42
CA THR A 312 -27.85 -33.49 -0.44
C THR A 312 -26.53 -32.93 -0.96
N PRO A 313 -25.39 -33.14 -0.29
CA PRO A 313 -24.08 -32.68 -0.78
C PRO A 313 -23.66 -33.51 -2.01
N THR A 314 -24.20 -33.20 -3.18
CA THR A 314 -23.78 -33.75 -4.46
C THR A 314 -22.74 -32.82 -5.06
N SER A 315 -21.50 -33.30 -5.22
CA SER A 315 -20.49 -32.57 -5.98
C SER A 315 -20.79 -32.65 -7.47
N GLU A 316 -20.63 -31.54 -8.19
CA GLU A 316 -20.72 -31.50 -9.65
C GLU A 316 -19.46 -30.88 -10.26
N ASP A 317 -19.08 -31.30 -11.46
CA ASP A 317 -17.99 -30.68 -12.21
C ASP A 317 -18.48 -29.43 -12.93
N ALA A 318 -17.73 -28.33 -12.81
CA ALA A 318 -18.05 -27.07 -13.45
C ALA A 318 -16.79 -26.33 -13.94
N LEU A 319 -16.97 -25.52 -14.98
CA LEU A 319 -16.00 -24.48 -15.32
C LEU A 319 -16.09 -23.38 -14.25
N ARG A 320 -14.98 -23.13 -13.56
CA ARG A 320 -14.87 -22.14 -12.50
C ARG A 320 -13.78 -21.13 -12.84
N GLY A 321 -13.97 -19.89 -12.40
CA GLY A 321 -13.05 -18.81 -12.73
C GLY A 321 -13.37 -17.51 -12.04
N TYR A 322 -12.48 -16.55 -12.25
CA TYR A 322 -12.58 -15.19 -11.73
C TYR A 322 -11.94 -14.22 -12.70
N ILE A 323 -12.62 -13.11 -12.97
CA ILE A 323 -12.08 -12.01 -13.75
C ILE A 323 -11.98 -10.79 -12.84
N PHE A 324 -10.80 -10.17 -12.84
CA PHE A 324 -10.56 -8.88 -12.21
C PHE A 324 -9.89 -7.95 -13.22
N ALA A 325 -10.57 -6.88 -13.60
CA ALA A 325 -10.00 -5.80 -14.38
C ALA A 325 -10.04 -4.50 -13.57
N ASN A 326 -8.98 -3.71 -13.59
CA ASN A 326 -9.01 -2.37 -13.03
C ASN A 326 -8.11 -1.42 -13.81
N GLY A 327 -8.44 -0.13 -13.81
CA GLY A 327 -7.65 0.88 -14.49
C GLY A 327 -8.08 2.30 -14.16
N ARG A 328 -7.18 3.25 -14.44
CA ARG A 328 -7.41 4.68 -14.34
C ARG A 328 -6.82 5.37 -15.57
N TYR A 329 -7.62 6.23 -16.18
CA TYR A 329 -7.24 7.05 -17.32
C TYR A 329 -7.53 8.52 -17.01
N GLN A 330 -6.51 9.36 -17.13
CA GLN A 330 -6.59 10.81 -17.08
C GLN A 330 -6.72 11.32 -18.53
N LEU A 331 -7.93 11.70 -18.93
CA LEU A 331 -8.24 12.10 -20.31
C LEU A 331 -7.71 13.52 -20.60
N ASP A 332 -7.87 14.43 -19.64
CA ASP A 332 -7.28 15.78 -19.61
C ASP A 332 -7.01 16.17 -18.14
N PRO A 333 -6.47 17.35 -17.79
CA PRO A 333 -6.20 17.71 -16.39
C PRO A 333 -7.41 17.65 -15.44
N ASN A 334 -8.62 17.73 -15.96
CA ASN A 334 -9.86 17.83 -15.18
C ASN A 334 -10.70 16.53 -15.27
N TRP A 335 -10.65 15.79 -16.38
CA TRP A 335 -11.41 14.56 -16.60
C TRP A 335 -10.61 13.30 -16.32
N SER A 336 -11.19 12.40 -15.54
CA SER A 336 -10.65 11.07 -15.27
C SER A 336 -11.72 9.98 -15.36
N VAL A 337 -11.31 8.79 -15.78
CA VAL A 337 -12.12 7.57 -15.80
C VAL A 337 -11.43 6.52 -14.95
N THR A 338 -12.14 5.99 -13.97
CA THR A 338 -11.65 4.90 -13.11
C THR A 338 -12.63 3.74 -13.17
N GLY A 339 -12.12 2.53 -13.38
CA GLY A 339 -12.92 1.31 -13.46
C GLY A 339 -12.32 0.16 -12.66
N SER A 340 -13.17 -0.67 -12.07
CA SER A 340 -12.81 -1.93 -11.43
C SER A 340 -13.96 -2.92 -11.66
N VAL A 341 -13.74 -3.99 -12.41
CA VAL A 341 -14.72 -5.04 -12.70
C VAL A 341 -14.24 -6.34 -12.08
N ARG A 342 -15.07 -6.96 -11.24
CA ARG A 342 -14.77 -8.17 -10.48
C ARG A 342 -15.94 -9.13 -10.59
N VAL A 343 -15.73 -10.30 -11.17
CA VAL A 343 -16.77 -11.31 -11.39
C VAL A 343 -16.21 -12.70 -11.14
N ALA A 344 -16.83 -13.46 -10.25
CA ALA A 344 -16.51 -14.87 -10.00
C ALA A 344 -17.59 -15.79 -10.57
N SER A 345 -17.21 -16.99 -11.02
CA SER A 345 -18.13 -18.01 -11.53
C SER A 345 -19.11 -18.51 -10.47
N ASP A 346 -18.65 -18.54 -9.21
CA ASP A 346 -19.41 -19.03 -8.07
C ASP A 346 -18.90 -18.36 -6.78
N ARG A 347 -19.71 -18.48 -5.71
CA ARG A 347 -19.49 -17.77 -4.45
C ARG A 347 -18.26 -18.23 -3.68
N THR A 348 -17.78 -19.45 -3.91
CA THR A 348 -16.75 -20.08 -3.08
C THR A 348 -15.37 -20.14 -3.74
N PHE A 349 -15.31 -19.95 -5.07
CA PHE A 349 -14.10 -20.03 -5.89
C PHE A 349 -12.91 -19.29 -5.28
N LEU A 350 -13.09 -18.00 -4.97
CA LEU A 350 -12.01 -17.15 -4.46
C LEU A 350 -11.43 -17.63 -3.13
N ARG A 351 -12.29 -18.16 -2.25
CA ARG A 351 -11.89 -18.63 -0.93
C ARG A 351 -11.25 -20.02 -1.00
N ARG A 352 -11.76 -20.91 -1.87
CA ARG A 352 -11.21 -22.25 -2.09
C ARG A 352 -9.78 -22.22 -2.62
N TYR A 353 -9.47 -21.32 -3.55
CA TYR A 353 -8.14 -21.18 -4.14
C TYR A 353 -7.27 -20.09 -3.48
N ASP A 354 -7.65 -19.63 -2.27
CA ASP A 354 -6.94 -18.61 -1.48
C ASP A 354 -6.59 -17.31 -2.26
N ILE A 355 -7.45 -16.92 -3.20
CA ILE A 355 -7.31 -15.71 -4.02
C ILE A 355 -7.82 -14.48 -3.25
N SER A 356 -9.04 -14.57 -2.70
CA SER A 356 -9.62 -13.53 -1.84
C SER A 356 -10.63 -14.14 -0.87
N ARG A 357 -10.90 -13.42 0.22
CA ARG A 357 -11.82 -13.84 1.29
C ARG A 357 -12.95 -12.84 1.54
N GLU A 358 -13.08 -11.85 0.66
CA GLU A 358 -14.18 -10.91 0.68
C GLU A 358 -15.54 -11.63 0.68
N ASP A 359 -16.54 -10.97 1.26
CA ASP A 359 -17.92 -11.43 1.37
C ASP A 359 -18.77 -11.00 0.17
N ARG A 360 -18.28 -10.03 -0.61
CA ARG A 360 -18.92 -9.48 -1.80
C ARG A 360 -17.87 -8.93 -2.77
N LEU A 361 -18.16 -8.98 -4.06
CA LEU A 361 -17.34 -8.37 -5.12
C LEU A 361 -18.07 -7.14 -5.65
N ARG A 362 -17.41 -5.98 -5.57
CA ARG A 362 -17.92 -4.72 -6.11
C ARG A 362 -17.25 -4.42 -7.44
N SER A 363 -18.07 -4.25 -8.46
CA SER A 363 -17.68 -3.72 -9.76
C SER A 363 -18.15 -2.28 -9.87
N THR A 364 -17.26 -1.37 -10.28
CA THR A 364 -17.53 0.06 -10.40
C THR A 364 -16.93 0.64 -11.68
N VAL A 365 -17.62 1.62 -12.25
CA VAL A 365 -17.08 2.53 -13.27
C VAL A 365 -17.45 3.94 -12.84
N ASN A 366 -16.47 4.85 -12.81
CA ASN A 366 -16.64 6.24 -12.45
C ASN A 366 -15.98 7.13 -13.50
N ILE A 367 -16.73 8.11 -13.99
CA ILE A 367 -16.23 9.21 -14.81
C ILE A 367 -16.34 10.47 -13.96
N GLU A 368 -15.22 11.13 -13.71
CA GLU A 368 -15.15 12.33 -12.88
C GLU A 368 -14.59 13.52 -13.64
N ARG A 369 -15.14 14.71 -13.34
CA ARG A 369 -14.57 16.00 -13.71
C ARG A 369 -14.34 16.83 -12.45
N ILE A 370 -13.12 17.29 -12.24
CA ILE A 370 -12.74 18.18 -11.14
C ILE A 370 -12.26 19.50 -11.75
N ASP A 371 -12.95 20.60 -11.45
CA ASP A 371 -12.54 21.97 -11.77
C ASP A 371 -12.20 22.72 -10.46
N GLU A 372 -11.82 24.00 -10.54
CA GLU A 372 -11.45 24.82 -9.36
C GLU A 372 -12.60 25.00 -8.35
N ASP A 373 -13.85 24.99 -8.84
CA ASP A 373 -15.05 25.29 -8.06
C ASP A 373 -16.22 24.34 -8.35
N SER A 374 -16.05 23.34 -9.23
CA SER A 374 -17.05 22.30 -9.49
C SER A 374 -16.48 20.88 -9.47
N TYR A 375 -17.35 19.94 -9.11
CA TYR A 375 -17.12 18.51 -9.14
C TYR A 375 -18.30 17.83 -9.84
N LEU A 376 -18.04 16.97 -10.81
CA LEU A 376 -19.03 16.09 -11.43
C LEU A 376 -18.53 14.65 -11.35
N SER A 377 -19.39 13.73 -10.93
CA SER A 377 -19.16 12.29 -11.02
C SER A 377 -20.37 11.62 -11.64
N LEU A 378 -20.13 10.71 -12.59
CA LEU A 378 -21.07 9.73 -13.10
C LEU A 378 -20.50 8.35 -12.80
N SER A 379 -21.16 7.63 -11.90
CA SER A 379 -20.75 6.32 -11.41
C SER A 379 -21.80 5.25 -11.65
N GLY A 380 -21.35 4.00 -11.76
CA GLY A 380 -22.18 2.81 -11.75
C GLY A 380 -21.56 1.72 -10.90
N TRP A 381 -22.37 1.04 -10.10
CA TRP A 381 -21.94 -0.01 -9.17
C TRP A 381 -22.78 -1.28 -9.35
N ALA A 382 -22.12 -2.42 -9.48
CA ALA A 382 -22.73 -3.76 -9.46
C ALA A 382 -22.05 -4.60 -8.38
N THR A 383 -22.83 -5.31 -7.57
CA THR A 383 -22.28 -6.14 -6.49
C THR A 383 -22.68 -7.60 -6.64
N GLN A 384 -21.70 -8.50 -6.53
CA GLN A 384 -21.92 -9.94 -6.46
C GLN A 384 -21.72 -10.40 -5.00
N ALA A 385 -22.73 -11.00 -4.39
CA ALA A 385 -22.63 -11.57 -3.04
C ALA A 385 -21.88 -12.92 -3.08
N LEU A 386 -20.93 -13.11 -2.16
CA LEU A 386 -20.19 -14.35 -1.97
C LEU A 386 -20.63 -15.11 -0.71
N LEU A 387 -21.40 -14.47 0.18
CA LEU A 387 -22.03 -15.15 1.31
C LEU A 387 -23.18 -16.03 0.84
N VAL A 388 -23.28 -17.24 1.40
CA VAL A 388 -24.35 -18.20 1.10
C VAL A 388 -25.75 -17.70 1.49
N PRO A 389 -25.99 -17.12 2.69
CA PRO A 389 -27.34 -16.72 3.08
C PRO A 389 -27.89 -15.50 2.32
N VAL A 390 -27.05 -14.74 1.62
CA VAL A 390 -27.49 -13.54 0.89
C VAL A 390 -28.06 -13.94 -0.47
N ASP A 391 -29.30 -13.53 -0.73
CA ASP A 391 -29.90 -13.69 -2.05
C ASP A 391 -29.30 -12.69 -3.04
N GLN A 392 -28.78 -13.17 -4.17
CA GLN A 392 -28.21 -12.31 -5.20
C GLN A 392 -29.27 -11.45 -5.89
N GLY A 393 -30.53 -11.91 -5.97
CA GLY A 393 -31.62 -11.16 -6.60
C GLY A 393 -31.94 -9.85 -5.88
N GLN A 394 -31.74 -9.82 -4.56
CA GLN A 394 -31.94 -8.66 -3.67
C GLN A 394 -30.76 -7.68 -3.63
N VAL A 395 -29.62 -8.07 -4.19
CA VAL A 395 -28.43 -7.20 -4.23
C VAL A 395 -28.60 -6.16 -5.35
N PRO A 396 -28.48 -4.86 -5.04
CA PRO A 396 -28.76 -3.80 -6.00
C PRO A 396 -27.69 -3.61 -7.08
N LEU A 397 -28.14 -3.23 -8.27
CA LEU A 397 -27.38 -2.53 -9.31
C LEU A 397 -27.67 -1.03 -9.17
N ALA A 398 -26.65 -0.24 -8.83
CA ALA A 398 -26.79 1.22 -8.70
C ALA A 398 -26.21 1.92 -9.93
N LEU A 399 -27.04 2.26 -10.92
CA LEU A 399 -26.64 2.93 -12.14
C LEU A 399 -27.86 3.63 -12.80
N PRO A 400 -27.78 4.92 -13.16
CA PRO A 400 -26.67 5.85 -12.89
C PRO A 400 -26.70 6.41 -11.45
N LEU A 401 -25.51 6.68 -10.91
CA LEU A 401 -25.29 7.58 -9.78
C LEU A 401 -24.58 8.83 -10.31
N VAL A 402 -25.26 9.97 -10.31
CA VAL A 402 -24.67 11.26 -10.70
C VAL A 402 -24.57 12.15 -9.48
N ASP A 403 -23.40 12.76 -9.26
CA ASP A 403 -23.19 13.77 -8.22
C ASP A 403 -22.51 14.99 -8.83
N TYR A 404 -23.17 16.13 -8.75
CA TYR A 404 -22.65 17.41 -9.19
C TYR A 404 -22.60 18.39 -8.02
N ARG A 405 -21.46 19.02 -7.79
CA ARG A 405 -21.26 20.01 -6.74
C ARG A 405 -20.65 21.27 -7.34
N LYS A 406 -21.12 22.44 -6.90
CA LYS A 406 -20.59 23.74 -7.30
C LYS A 406 -20.47 24.64 -6.08
N ARG A 407 -19.27 25.16 -5.83
CA ARG A 407 -19.04 26.25 -4.88
C ARG A 407 -19.14 27.57 -5.62
N LEU A 408 -19.98 28.48 -5.16
CA LEU A 408 -20.05 29.83 -5.74
C LEU A 408 -18.82 30.63 -5.29
N GLN A 409 -18.19 31.34 -6.23
CA GLN A 409 -16.96 32.11 -5.96
C GLN A 409 -17.25 33.35 -5.13
N ASP A 410 -18.32 34.07 -5.46
CA ASP A 410 -18.71 35.28 -4.75
C ASP A 410 -19.49 34.94 -3.48
N PRO A 411 -19.08 35.46 -2.31
CA PRO A 411 -19.80 35.25 -1.07
C PRO A 411 -21.16 35.95 -1.12
N ILE A 412 -22.23 35.23 -0.77
CA ILE A 412 -23.58 35.77 -0.68
C ILE A 412 -23.86 36.12 0.78
N ALA A 413 -24.23 37.37 1.06
CA ALA A 413 -24.39 37.87 2.43
C ALA A 413 -23.17 37.59 3.34
N GLY A 414 -21.96 37.59 2.75
CA GLY A 414 -20.69 37.35 3.45
C GLY A 414 -20.37 35.87 3.75
N GLY A 415 -21.23 34.92 3.37
CA GLY A 415 -21.01 33.48 3.52
C GLY A 415 -20.74 32.78 2.19
N SER A 416 -20.14 31.59 2.24
CA SER A 416 -19.92 30.73 1.07
C SER A 416 -21.15 29.89 0.76
N VAL A 417 -21.50 29.75 -0.52
CA VAL A 417 -22.62 28.92 -0.97
C VAL A 417 -22.12 27.70 -1.73
N ASN A 418 -22.58 26.53 -1.31
CA ASN A 418 -22.34 25.25 -1.96
C ASN A 418 -23.67 24.71 -2.51
N LEU A 419 -23.71 24.43 -3.81
CA LEU A 419 -24.83 23.79 -4.51
C LEU A 419 -24.48 22.33 -4.78
N GLN A 420 -25.47 21.44 -4.67
CA GLN A 420 -25.32 20.03 -4.99
C GLN A 420 -26.57 19.51 -5.70
N LEU A 421 -26.36 18.78 -6.80
CA LEU A 421 -27.37 17.97 -7.47
C LEU A 421 -26.92 16.52 -7.40
N ASN A 422 -27.83 15.61 -7.06
CA ASN A 422 -27.53 14.19 -7.01
C ASN A 422 -28.70 13.40 -7.58
N THR A 423 -28.41 12.32 -8.29
CA THR A 423 -29.41 11.33 -8.68
C THR A 423 -28.84 9.93 -8.52
N LEU A 424 -29.69 8.99 -8.13
CA LEU A 424 -29.36 7.58 -7.92
C LEU A 424 -30.52 6.74 -8.43
N ALA A 425 -30.24 5.79 -9.31
CA ALA A 425 -31.16 4.72 -9.67
C ALA A 425 -30.62 3.39 -9.15
N ILE A 426 -31.43 2.69 -8.37
CA ILE A 426 -31.18 1.35 -7.87
C ILE A 426 -32.22 0.43 -8.49
N THR A 427 -31.74 -0.64 -9.13
CA THR A 427 -32.57 -1.72 -9.64
C THR A 427 -32.13 -3.06 -9.08
N ARG A 428 -33.08 -3.96 -8.89
CA ARG A 428 -32.88 -5.33 -8.38
C ARG A 428 -33.55 -6.33 -9.31
N ALA A 429 -33.07 -7.56 -9.32
CA ALA A 429 -33.77 -8.64 -10.04
C ALA A 429 -34.98 -9.11 -9.23
N GLU A 430 -34.84 -9.13 -7.89
CA GLU A 430 -35.87 -9.49 -6.94
C GLU A 430 -35.79 -8.51 -5.75
N GLY A 431 -36.76 -7.61 -5.62
CA GLY A 431 -36.78 -6.65 -4.51
C GLY A 431 -37.35 -5.31 -4.92
N GLN A 432 -37.22 -4.35 -4.02
CA GLN A 432 -37.69 -2.98 -4.25
C GLN A 432 -36.74 -2.24 -5.20
N ASP A 433 -37.29 -1.50 -6.16
CA ASP A 433 -36.54 -0.58 -7.00
C ASP A 433 -36.73 0.85 -6.50
N THR A 434 -35.65 1.65 -6.51
CA THR A 434 -35.67 3.01 -5.97
C THR A 434 -34.89 3.95 -6.88
N GLN A 435 -35.51 5.06 -7.26
CA GLN A 435 -34.88 6.18 -7.95
C GLN A 435 -35.03 7.43 -7.09
N ARG A 436 -33.98 8.23 -6.99
CA ARG A 436 -34.06 9.55 -6.36
C ARG A 436 -33.31 10.60 -7.17
N ALA A 437 -33.77 11.84 -7.07
CA ALA A 437 -33.00 13.00 -7.42
C ALA A 437 -33.17 14.08 -6.35
N PHE A 438 -32.12 14.84 -6.06
CA PHE A 438 -32.23 16.00 -5.18
C PHE A 438 -31.41 17.19 -5.63
N ALA A 439 -31.84 18.36 -5.19
CA ALA A 439 -31.09 19.60 -5.25
C ALA A 439 -30.93 20.16 -3.84
N ARG A 440 -29.70 20.57 -3.50
CA ARG A 440 -29.33 21.11 -2.18
C ARG A 440 -28.56 22.41 -2.37
N ALA A 441 -28.85 23.39 -1.52
CA ALA A 441 -28.05 24.60 -1.34
C ALA A 441 -27.68 24.75 0.15
N GLN A 442 -26.39 24.93 0.43
CA GLN A 442 -25.87 25.20 1.77
C GLN A 442 -25.13 26.53 1.77
N TRP A 443 -25.43 27.37 2.74
CA TRP A 443 -24.77 28.64 3.01
C TRP A 443 -24.06 28.56 4.36
N ASP A 444 -22.77 28.90 4.39
CA ASP A 444 -21.94 28.89 5.59
C ASP A 444 -21.29 30.27 5.81
N LEU A 445 -21.48 30.85 6.98
CA LEU A 445 -20.86 32.10 7.41
C LEU A 445 -19.99 31.85 8.65
N ARG A 446 -18.67 31.88 8.44
CA ARG A 446 -17.66 31.75 9.51
C ARG A 446 -17.18 33.12 9.95
N ARG A 447 -17.22 33.40 11.25
CA ARG A 447 -16.72 34.64 11.87
C ARG A 447 -15.92 34.33 13.14
N ILE A 448 -14.94 35.17 13.43
CA ILE A 448 -14.22 35.15 14.70
C ILE A 448 -14.74 36.31 15.55
N THR A 449 -15.15 36.04 16.79
CA THR A 449 -15.65 37.07 17.70
C THR A 449 -14.49 37.79 18.40
N PRO A 450 -14.71 38.98 18.99
CA PRO A 450 -13.69 39.65 19.81
C PRO A 450 -13.21 38.83 21.03
N MET A 451 -13.99 37.83 21.46
CA MET A 451 -13.61 36.90 22.53
C MET A 451 -12.75 35.72 22.04
N GLY A 452 -12.36 35.69 20.76
CA GLY A 452 -11.57 34.61 20.15
C GLY A 452 -12.38 33.36 19.80
N GLN A 453 -13.71 33.42 19.85
CA GLN A 453 -14.56 32.31 19.42
C GLN A 453 -14.60 32.20 17.91
N GLU A 454 -14.59 30.98 17.40
CA GLU A 454 -14.97 30.69 16.03
C GLU A 454 -16.46 30.34 15.99
N VAL A 455 -17.25 31.17 15.32
CA VAL A 455 -18.69 31.00 15.15
C VAL A 455 -18.99 30.71 13.69
N THR A 456 -19.68 29.60 13.42
CA THR A 456 -20.17 29.24 12.09
C THR A 456 -21.69 29.18 12.10
N LEU A 457 -22.31 29.99 11.25
CA LEU A 457 -23.74 29.94 10.96
C LEU A 457 -23.95 29.17 9.66
N THR A 458 -24.81 28.17 9.69
CA THR A 458 -25.14 27.36 8.50
C THR A 458 -26.63 27.41 8.24
N GLY A 459 -27.00 27.64 6.98
CA GLY A 459 -28.35 27.46 6.47
C GLY A 459 -28.33 26.47 5.31
N LEU A 460 -29.24 25.50 5.31
CA LEU A 460 -29.33 24.47 4.28
C LEU A 460 -30.79 24.32 3.84
N VAL A 461 -30.99 24.25 2.54
CA VAL A 461 -32.26 23.83 1.93
C VAL A 461 -32.01 22.72 0.94
N ARG A 462 -32.90 21.74 0.90
CA ARG A 462 -32.82 20.59 0.00
C ARG A 462 -34.22 20.15 -0.43
N GLY A 463 -34.38 19.84 -1.71
CA GLY A 463 -35.60 19.28 -2.28
C GLY A 463 -35.31 17.95 -2.95
N ASP A 464 -36.04 16.92 -2.56
CA ASP A 464 -35.91 15.56 -3.07
C ASP A 464 -37.16 15.13 -3.82
N VAL A 465 -36.95 14.30 -4.85
CA VAL A 465 -37.99 13.54 -5.54
C VAL A 465 -37.55 12.09 -5.60
N TYR A 466 -38.46 11.19 -5.22
CA TYR A 466 -38.26 9.74 -5.23
C TYR A 466 -39.33 9.08 -6.09
N HIS A 467 -38.95 7.98 -6.73
CA HIS A 467 -39.88 7.01 -7.32
C HIS A 467 -39.45 5.62 -6.88
N SER A 468 -40.36 4.83 -6.31
CA SER A 468 -40.06 3.46 -5.92
C SER A 468 -41.22 2.50 -6.17
N ASP A 469 -40.88 1.28 -6.58
CA ASP A 469 -41.82 0.22 -6.90
C ASP A 469 -41.52 -1.03 -6.06
N GLN A 470 -42.54 -1.85 -5.84
CA GLN A 470 -42.44 -3.13 -5.12
C GLN A 470 -41.91 -2.98 -3.68
N ASN A 471 -42.19 -1.85 -3.03
CA ASN A 471 -41.74 -1.54 -1.69
C ASN A 471 -42.12 -2.63 -0.67
N GLU A 472 -43.27 -3.28 -0.84
CA GLU A 472 -43.73 -4.37 0.02
C GLU A 472 -42.78 -5.57 0.11
N LEU A 473 -41.86 -5.74 -0.85
CA LEU A 473 -40.81 -6.76 -0.80
C LEU A 473 -39.74 -6.46 0.26
N THR A 474 -39.63 -5.20 0.70
CA THR A 474 -38.77 -4.80 1.81
C THR A 474 -39.44 -5.17 3.14
N GLN A 475 -38.89 -6.20 3.80
CA GLN A 475 -39.43 -6.74 5.05
C GLN A 475 -39.32 -5.73 6.21
N THR A 476 -38.22 -5.00 6.30
CA THR A 476 -37.98 -3.99 7.34
C THR A 476 -38.81 -2.73 7.07
N ILE A 477 -39.85 -2.52 7.88
CA ILE A 477 -40.84 -1.44 7.68
C ILE A 477 -40.18 -0.05 7.66
N SER A 478 -39.18 0.19 8.50
CA SER A 478 -38.48 1.49 8.57
C SER A 478 -37.67 1.83 7.30
N TYR A 479 -37.38 0.83 6.46
CA TYR A 479 -36.66 1.00 5.19
C TYR A 479 -37.57 1.09 3.98
N ARG A 480 -38.85 0.71 4.14
CA ARG A 480 -39.78 0.46 3.04
C ARG A 480 -40.14 1.70 2.23
N GLY A 481 -40.52 2.80 2.89
CA GLY A 481 -41.11 3.95 2.20
C GLY A 481 -42.51 3.68 1.63
N GLN A 482 -43.07 4.66 0.93
CA GLN A 482 -44.32 4.52 0.16
C GLN A 482 -44.01 4.32 -1.33
N SER A 483 -44.80 3.47 -1.99
CA SER A 483 -44.65 3.24 -3.44
C SER A 483 -45.12 4.44 -4.28
N GLY A 484 -44.57 4.55 -5.48
CA GLY A 484 -44.84 5.62 -6.43
C GLY A 484 -43.97 6.86 -6.22
N TRP A 485 -44.46 8.01 -6.69
CA TRP A 485 -43.76 9.29 -6.61
C TRP A 485 -43.93 9.95 -5.25
N GLN A 486 -42.80 10.30 -4.62
CA GLN A 486 -42.74 11.00 -3.35
C GLN A 486 -41.84 12.24 -3.47
N ALA A 487 -42.17 13.30 -2.73
CA ALA A 487 -41.36 14.52 -2.70
C ALA A 487 -41.10 14.96 -1.27
N ARG A 488 -39.89 15.41 -0.98
CA ARG A 488 -39.46 15.79 0.38
C ARG A 488 -38.74 17.13 0.35
N GLY A 489 -39.20 18.07 1.17
CA GLY A 489 -38.51 19.33 1.43
C GLY A 489 -37.75 19.24 2.74
N VAL A 490 -36.51 19.69 2.76
CA VAL A 490 -35.62 19.70 3.93
C VAL A 490 -35.09 21.11 4.10
N ALA A 491 -35.19 21.64 5.31
CA ALA A 491 -34.56 22.88 5.71
C ALA A 491 -33.81 22.64 7.02
N LEU A 492 -32.61 23.19 7.15
CA LEU A 492 -31.79 23.05 8.35
C LEU A 492 -31.09 24.37 8.65
N ALA A 493 -31.09 24.76 9.92
CA ALA A 493 -30.27 25.85 10.42
C ALA A 493 -29.35 25.32 11.51
N ALA A 494 -28.09 25.77 11.51
CA ALA A 494 -27.14 25.42 12.56
C ALA A 494 -26.27 26.60 13.00
N LEU A 495 -25.89 26.58 14.27
CA LEU A 495 -24.95 27.50 14.90
C LEU A 495 -23.89 26.67 15.62
N ASP A 496 -22.66 26.70 15.14
CA ASP A 496 -21.51 26.00 15.73
C ASP A 496 -20.53 27.01 16.33
N ILE A 497 -20.19 26.85 17.60
CA ILE A 497 -19.34 27.76 18.36
C ILE A 497 -18.18 26.98 18.97
N LYS A 498 -16.95 27.40 18.68
CA LYS A 498 -15.70 26.80 19.18
C LYS A 498 -14.86 27.83 19.93
N TRP A 499 -14.25 27.43 21.04
CA TRP A 499 -13.33 28.25 21.83
C TRP A 499 -11.93 27.63 21.91
N PRO A 500 -11.03 27.89 20.95
CA PRO A 500 -9.69 27.31 20.98
C PRO A 500 -8.78 28.01 22.00
N PHE A 501 -8.67 27.45 23.21
CA PHE A 501 -7.75 27.93 24.24
C PHE A 501 -6.35 27.34 24.04
N ILE A 502 -5.40 28.20 23.66
CA ILE A 502 -4.00 27.81 23.45
C ILE A 502 -3.21 28.07 24.72
N GLY A 503 -2.39 27.12 25.13
CA GLY A 503 -1.52 27.26 26.31
C GLY A 503 -0.34 26.31 26.30
N GLU A 504 0.49 26.39 27.33
CA GLU A 504 1.59 25.46 27.55
C GLU A 504 1.10 24.22 28.33
N PHE A 505 1.70 23.06 28.06
CA PHE A 505 1.43 21.82 28.78
C PHE A 505 2.68 20.94 28.79
N LEU A 506 3.16 20.55 29.97
CA LEU A 506 4.32 19.65 30.15
C LEU A 506 5.55 20.02 29.28
N GLY A 507 5.85 21.31 29.15
CA GLY A 507 6.97 21.80 28.34
C GLY A 507 6.75 21.76 26.82
N GLY A 508 5.50 21.61 26.39
CA GLY A 508 5.05 21.78 25.01
C GLY A 508 3.79 22.63 24.91
N SER A 509 3.03 22.47 23.82
CA SER A 509 1.82 23.25 23.52
C SER A 509 0.57 22.40 23.66
N GLN A 510 -0.53 23.02 24.11
CA GLN A 510 -1.86 22.43 24.10
C GLN A 510 -2.89 23.40 23.50
N ILE A 511 -3.95 22.82 22.95
CA ILE A 511 -5.14 23.51 22.47
C ILE A 511 -6.35 22.77 23.05
N LEU A 512 -7.10 23.43 23.93
CA LEU A 512 -8.34 22.93 24.48
C LEU A 512 -9.50 23.69 23.83
N THR A 513 -10.36 22.99 23.11
CA THR A 513 -11.45 23.57 22.32
C THR A 513 -12.81 23.05 22.79
N PRO A 514 -13.46 23.73 23.76
CA PRO A 514 -14.88 23.55 23.98
C PRO A 514 -15.68 23.90 22.73
N ARG A 515 -16.66 23.07 22.41
CA ARG A 515 -17.52 23.22 21.23
C ARG A 515 -18.97 23.02 21.62
N VAL A 516 -19.84 23.89 21.13
CA VAL A 516 -21.29 23.78 21.26
C VAL A 516 -21.92 24.03 19.91
N GLN A 517 -22.82 23.14 19.49
CA GLN A 517 -23.52 23.22 18.23
C GLN A 517 -25.03 23.12 18.46
N PHE A 518 -25.78 24.05 17.88
CA PHE A 518 -27.23 24.00 17.79
C PHE A 518 -27.59 23.61 16.36
N VAL A 519 -28.48 22.64 16.19
CA VAL A 519 -29.02 22.25 14.88
C VAL A 519 -30.53 22.18 15.01
N ALA A 520 -31.24 22.77 14.06
CA ALA A 520 -32.70 22.72 14.00
C ALA A 520 -33.13 22.37 12.58
N THR A 521 -33.93 21.32 12.49
CA THR A 521 -34.56 20.82 11.27
C THR A 521 -36.06 20.69 11.56
N PRO A 522 -36.97 21.24 10.73
CA PRO A 522 -38.40 20.99 10.87
C PRO A 522 -38.75 19.51 10.71
N ASP A 523 -39.99 19.15 11.03
CA ASP A 523 -40.48 17.79 10.79
C ASP A 523 -40.47 17.48 9.29
N ILE A 524 -39.98 16.29 8.93
CA ILE A 524 -39.79 15.88 7.54
C ILE A 524 -40.49 14.55 7.31
N ARG A 525 -41.00 14.37 6.09
CA ARG A 525 -41.58 13.10 5.62
C ARG A 525 -40.49 12.06 5.32
N ASN A 526 -39.71 11.67 6.33
CA ASN A 526 -38.61 10.72 6.21
C ASN A 526 -39.08 9.30 5.89
N LEU A 527 -40.16 8.85 6.52
CA LEU A 527 -40.69 7.48 6.35
C LEU A 527 -41.49 7.30 5.05
N ASP A 528 -41.82 8.38 4.36
CA ASP A 528 -42.50 8.30 3.06
C ASP A 528 -41.55 7.86 1.94
N VAL A 529 -40.25 8.07 2.12
CA VAL A 529 -39.22 7.68 1.14
C VAL A 529 -38.47 6.42 1.59
N PRO A 530 -38.07 5.54 0.66
CA PRO A 530 -37.21 4.38 0.95
C PRO A 530 -35.90 4.72 1.68
N ASN A 531 -35.33 3.74 2.39
CA ASN A 531 -33.96 3.81 2.93
C ASN A 531 -33.05 2.81 2.22
N GLU A 532 -32.16 3.27 1.35
CA GLU A 532 -31.19 2.43 0.63
C GLU A 532 -29.76 2.66 1.14
N ASP A 533 -29.40 3.90 1.47
CA ASP A 533 -28.01 4.27 1.82
C ASP A 533 -27.80 4.87 3.23
N ALA A 534 -28.83 4.86 4.07
CA ALA A 534 -28.82 5.45 5.41
C ALA A 534 -29.16 4.44 6.54
N ARG A 535 -28.69 3.19 6.42
CA ARG A 535 -29.04 2.07 7.33
C ARG A 535 -28.06 1.85 8.49
N ALA A 536 -26.76 1.94 8.23
CA ALA A 536 -25.71 1.68 9.22
C ALA A 536 -25.41 2.91 10.10
N ILE A 537 -26.40 3.32 10.91
CA ILE A 537 -26.28 4.46 11.82
C ILE A 537 -25.84 4.01 13.21
N ASP A 538 -24.74 4.60 13.69
CA ASP A 538 -24.21 4.39 15.04
C ASP A 538 -23.61 5.71 15.54
N LEU A 539 -23.79 6.06 16.82
CA LEU A 539 -23.18 7.27 17.37
C LEU A 539 -21.69 7.08 17.63
N GLU A 540 -20.86 7.95 17.05
CA GLU A 540 -19.41 7.91 17.14
C GLU A 540 -18.80 9.32 17.37
N ASP A 541 -17.50 9.36 17.68
CA ASP A 541 -16.74 10.62 17.71
C ASP A 541 -16.79 11.36 16.37
N SER A 542 -16.85 10.61 15.26
CA SER A 542 -16.78 11.12 13.89
C SER A 542 -18.05 11.85 13.44
N ASN A 543 -19.23 11.44 13.93
CA ASN A 543 -20.52 11.98 13.51
C ASN A 543 -21.24 12.81 14.59
N LEU A 544 -20.70 12.90 15.81
CA LEU A 544 -21.31 13.62 16.93
C LEU A 544 -21.80 15.03 16.56
N PHE A 545 -20.96 15.79 15.84
CA PHE A 545 -21.23 17.17 15.37
C PHE A 545 -21.58 17.28 13.88
N ALA A 546 -21.87 16.16 13.20
CA ALA A 546 -22.33 16.19 11.82
C ALA A 546 -23.73 16.83 11.75
N LEU A 547 -24.00 17.68 10.74
CA LEU A 547 -25.31 18.33 10.57
C LEU A 547 -26.45 17.31 10.39
N ASN A 548 -26.16 16.22 9.69
CA ASN A 548 -26.99 15.02 9.61
C ASN A 548 -26.13 13.83 10.05
N ARG A 549 -26.59 13.07 11.05
CA ARG A 549 -25.84 11.91 11.56
C ARG A 549 -26.00 10.65 10.72
N PHE A 550 -27.09 10.54 9.96
CA PHE A 550 -27.30 9.43 9.05
C PHE A 550 -26.25 9.42 7.93
N PRO A 551 -25.69 8.24 7.59
CA PRO A 551 -24.92 8.09 6.37
C PRO A 551 -25.84 8.25 5.14
N GLY A 552 -25.25 8.51 3.97
CA GLY A 552 -26.02 8.63 2.73
C GLY A 552 -26.94 9.85 2.69
N TYR A 553 -28.06 9.73 1.96
CA TYR A 553 -28.98 10.85 1.70
C TYR A 553 -30.46 10.52 1.93
N ASP A 554 -30.81 9.27 2.23
CA ASP A 554 -32.20 8.83 2.38
C ASP A 554 -32.84 9.17 3.72
N ARG A 555 -32.05 9.38 4.77
CA ARG A 555 -32.54 9.80 6.09
C ARG A 555 -31.90 11.12 6.52
N VAL A 556 -32.72 12.01 7.06
CA VAL A 556 -32.28 13.30 7.60
C VAL A 556 -32.78 13.42 9.03
N GLU A 557 -31.87 13.71 9.96
CA GLU A 557 -32.19 13.97 11.37
C GLU A 557 -33.10 15.20 11.48
N GLU A 558 -34.30 14.99 12.04
CA GLU A 558 -35.31 16.01 12.28
C GLU A 558 -35.32 16.50 13.74
N GLY A 559 -35.99 17.63 13.98
CA GLY A 559 -36.07 18.26 15.28
C GLY A 559 -34.88 19.18 15.59
N ALA A 560 -34.92 19.76 16.80
CA ALA A 560 -33.88 20.63 17.31
C ALA A 560 -33.01 19.92 18.35
N ARG A 561 -31.70 20.15 18.31
CA ARG A 561 -30.72 19.54 19.21
C ARG A 561 -29.58 20.49 19.55
N VAL A 562 -28.98 20.24 20.70
CA VAL A 562 -27.76 20.87 21.20
C VAL A 562 -26.71 19.79 21.39
N THR A 563 -25.61 19.88 20.67
CA THR A 563 -24.45 19.00 20.83
C THR A 563 -23.35 19.78 21.52
N TYR A 564 -22.71 19.21 22.53
CA TYR A 564 -21.57 19.82 23.20
C TYR A 564 -20.46 18.82 23.40
N GLY A 565 -19.23 19.32 23.47
CA GLY A 565 -18.06 18.50 23.67
C GLY A 565 -16.79 19.32 23.79
N VAL A 566 -15.69 18.61 23.98
CA VAL A 566 -14.37 19.20 24.14
C VAL A 566 -13.40 18.42 23.26
N ASP A 567 -12.68 19.16 22.41
CA ASP A 567 -11.52 18.66 21.68
C ASP A 567 -10.25 19.14 22.39
N TRP A 568 -9.38 18.23 22.78
CA TRP A 568 -8.09 18.53 23.42
C TRP A 568 -6.95 17.96 22.58
N GLN A 569 -6.05 18.84 22.15
CA GLN A 569 -4.83 18.46 21.44
C GLN A 569 -3.63 18.94 22.27
N ALA A 570 -2.70 18.04 22.57
CA ALA A 570 -1.49 18.38 23.30
C ALA A 570 -0.26 17.74 22.63
N SER A 571 0.78 18.53 22.46
CA SER A 571 2.07 18.12 21.92
C SER A 571 3.17 18.54 22.89
N PHE A 572 3.79 17.57 23.55
CA PHE A 572 4.88 17.76 24.51
C PHE A 572 6.04 16.83 24.14
N PRO A 573 7.25 16.97 24.72
CA PRO A 573 8.45 16.32 24.17
C PRO A 573 8.28 14.83 23.85
N ASN A 574 8.31 14.49 22.55
CA ASN A 574 8.11 13.14 21.97
C ASN A 574 6.67 12.58 21.99
N TRP A 575 5.72 13.25 22.62
CA TRP A 575 4.35 12.79 22.78
C TRP A 575 3.36 13.67 22.01
N ARG A 576 2.33 13.04 21.46
CA ARG A 576 1.14 13.71 20.93
C ARG A 576 -0.10 13.04 21.51
N LEU A 577 -1.04 13.85 21.97
CA LEU A 577 -2.31 13.44 22.55
C LEU A 577 -3.43 14.19 21.85
N GLU A 578 -4.44 13.47 21.41
CA GLU A 578 -5.66 14.02 20.82
C GLU A 578 -6.86 13.33 21.46
N THR A 579 -7.72 14.09 22.14
CA THR A 579 -8.91 13.57 22.81
C THR A 579 -10.13 14.38 22.41
N THR A 580 -11.21 13.70 22.03
CA THR A 580 -12.53 14.30 21.79
C THR A 580 -13.52 13.58 22.68
N ILE A 581 -14.35 14.33 23.40
CA ILE A 581 -15.45 13.78 24.21
C ILE A 581 -16.66 14.68 24.03
N GLY A 582 -17.85 14.10 23.88
CA GLY A 582 -19.07 14.90 23.85
C GLY A 582 -20.35 14.09 23.93
N GLN A 583 -21.45 14.84 23.93
CA GLN A 583 -22.81 14.35 24.08
C GLN A 583 -23.76 15.28 23.33
N SER A 584 -24.95 14.78 23.02
CA SER A 584 -26.03 15.51 22.39
C SER A 584 -27.28 15.47 23.26
N TYR A 585 -28.04 16.55 23.21
CA TYR A 585 -29.37 16.67 23.80
C TYR A 585 -30.37 17.13 22.76
N ARG A 586 -31.43 16.36 22.54
CA ARG A 586 -32.55 16.70 21.66
C ARG A 586 -33.61 17.48 22.45
N LEU A 587 -34.10 18.57 21.88
CA LEU A 587 -35.09 19.47 22.47
C LEU A 587 -36.54 18.99 22.27
N THR A 588 -36.73 17.74 21.84
CA THR A 588 -38.04 17.10 21.63
C THR A 588 -38.01 15.66 22.15
N ASP A 589 -39.10 15.23 22.77
CA ASP A 589 -39.34 13.87 23.27
C ASP A 589 -40.06 12.97 22.26
N GLN A 590 -40.36 13.48 21.06
CA GLN A 590 -41.01 12.69 20.01
C GLN A 590 -40.16 11.46 19.63
N PRO A 591 -40.80 10.33 19.26
CA PRO A 591 -40.11 9.15 18.74
C PRO A 591 -39.21 9.51 17.56
N THR A 592 -38.04 8.88 17.46
CA THR A 592 -37.08 9.14 16.38
C THR A 592 -37.07 8.06 15.31
N LEU A 593 -36.35 8.37 14.23
CA LEU A 593 -35.96 7.42 13.20
C LEU A 593 -34.78 6.53 13.60
N PHE A 594 -34.07 6.85 14.70
CA PHE A 594 -32.92 6.09 15.15
C PHE A 594 -33.40 4.83 15.86
N PRO A 595 -32.95 3.62 15.44
CA PRO A 595 -33.21 2.41 16.20
C PRO A 595 -32.77 2.56 17.66
N ASP A 596 -33.50 1.90 18.56
CA ASP A 596 -33.05 1.76 19.95
C ASP A 596 -31.66 1.10 19.96
N GLY A 597 -30.80 1.43 20.92
CA GLY A 597 -29.43 0.90 20.98
C GLY A 597 -28.36 1.65 20.16
N THR A 598 -28.75 2.60 19.31
CA THR A 598 -27.80 3.46 18.54
C THR A 598 -27.19 4.61 19.36
N GLY A 599 -27.66 4.80 20.60
CA GLY A 599 -27.27 5.91 21.47
C GLY A 599 -27.90 7.26 21.07
N LEU A 600 -28.88 7.27 20.16
CA LEU A 600 -29.54 8.47 19.62
C LEU A 600 -31.07 8.49 19.72
N ASN A 601 -31.68 7.37 20.13
CA ASN A 601 -33.14 7.22 20.16
C ASN A 601 -33.81 8.20 21.17
N GLU A 602 -33.19 8.37 22.33
CA GLU A 602 -33.71 9.21 23.41
C GLU A 602 -33.30 10.69 23.31
N GLN A 603 -33.80 11.52 24.24
CA GLN A 603 -33.46 12.95 24.30
C GLN A 603 -31.96 13.17 24.54
N TRP A 604 -31.42 12.52 25.57
CA TRP A 604 -29.99 12.49 25.79
C TRP A 604 -29.37 11.39 24.94
N SER A 605 -28.28 11.72 24.24
CA SER A 605 -27.46 10.70 23.61
C SER A 605 -26.54 10.05 24.62
N ASP A 606 -25.98 8.91 24.22
CA ASP A 606 -24.82 8.33 24.90
C ASP A 606 -23.63 9.30 24.89
N PHE A 607 -22.71 9.11 25.84
CA PHE A 607 -21.42 9.77 25.83
C PHE A 607 -20.51 9.08 24.82
N VAL A 608 -19.92 9.83 23.91
CA VAL A 608 -18.92 9.32 22.97
C VAL A 608 -17.60 10.02 23.13
N GLY A 609 -16.53 9.29 22.87
CA GLY A 609 -15.22 9.88 22.83
C GLY A 609 -14.19 9.04 22.11
N ARG A 610 -13.10 9.72 21.77
CA ARG A 610 -11.91 9.14 21.18
C ARG A 610 -10.69 9.74 21.85
N THR A 611 -9.70 8.91 22.14
CA THR A 611 -8.38 9.33 22.59
C THR A 611 -7.31 8.66 21.74
N THR A 612 -6.41 9.44 21.18
CA THR A 612 -5.25 8.99 20.42
C THR A 612 -3.97 9.46 21.12
N VAL A 613 -3.09 8.52 21.46
CA VAL A 613 -1.81 8.77 22.10
C VAL A 613 -0.71 8.27 21.17
N ARG A 614 0.28 9.13 20.88
CA ARG A 614 1.47 8.76 20.11
C ARG A 614 2.73 9.11 20.87
N TYR A 615 3.67 8.18 20.93
CA TYR A 615 5.04 8.43 21.41
C TYR A 615 6.04 8.11 20.31
N ARG A 616 6.64 9.15 19.73
CA ARG A 616 7.49 9.05 18.52
C ARG A 616 6.80 8.19 17.45
N ASP A 617 7.56 7.29 16.86
CA ASP A 617 7.08 6.22 15.99
C ASP A 617 7.03 4.86 16.71
N PHE A 618 7.15 4.87 18.05
CA PHE A 618 7.23 3.65 18.86
C PHE A 618 5.87 3.19 19.43
N LEU A 619 5.00 4.13 19.81
CA LEU A 619 3.67 3.83 20.34
C LEU A 619 2.64 4.61 19.55
N LYS A 620 1.59 3.92 19.11
CA LYS A 620 0.35 4.51 18.62
C LYS A 620 -0.80 3.79 19.29
N PHE A 621 -1.55 4.48 20.14
CA PHE A 621 -2.71 3.94 20.84
C PHE A 621 -3.93 4.78 20.48
N THR A 622 -5.02 4.13 20.10
CA THR A 622 -6.32 4.76 19.83
C THR A 622 -7.38 4.03 20.63
N HIS A 623 -8.18 4.76 21.39
CA HIS A 623 -9.32 4.25 22.12
C HIS A 623 -10.56 5.02 21.71
N ARG A 624 -11.60 4.34 21.24
CA ARG A 624 -12.92 4.90 21.00
C ARG A 624 -13.93 4.22 21.91
N PHE A 625 -14.83 5.00 22.48
CA PHE A 625 -15.84 4.46 23.38
C PHE A 625 -17.20 5.13 23.18
N ARG A 626 -18.25 4.37 23.51
CA ARG A 626 -19.60 4.87 23.74
C ARG A 626 -20.12 4.33 25.07
N LEU A 627 -20.54 5.22 25.95
CA LEU A 627 -21.10 4.89 27.26
C LEU A 627 -22.56 5.30 27.31
N ASP A 628 -23.39 4.37 27.76
CA ASP A 628 -24.80 4.59 28.05
C ASP A 628 -24.98 5.80 28.98
N LYS A 629 -25.90 6.69 28.63
CA LYS A 629 -26.15 7.93 29.37
C LYS A 629 -26.64 7.73 30.81
N ASP A 630 -27.31 6.61 31.12
CA ASP A 630 -27.99 6.43 32.40
C ASP A 630 -27.13 5.64 33.40
N ASN A 631 -26.46 4.58 32.91
CA ASN A 631 -25.73 3.63 33.75
C ASN A 631 -24.23 3.53 33.42
N PHE A 632 -23.74 4.28 32.42
CA PHE A 632 -22.37 4.22 31.91
C PHE A 632 -21.92 2.83 31.43
N ALA A 633 -22.86 1.95 31.11
CA ALA A 633 -22.56 0.68 30.47
C ALA A 633 -21.83 0.94 29.15
N VAL A 634 -20.81 0.12 28.89
CA VAL A 634 -19.99 0.25 27.70
C VAL A 634 -20.75 -0.36 26.53
N ARG A 635 -21.29 0.50 25.66
CA ARG A 635 -22.02 0.11 24.45
C ARG A 635 -21.08 -0.07 23.25
N ARG A 636 -19.97 0.66 23.24
CA ARG A 636 -18.87 0.47 22.29
C ARG A 636 -17.53 0.63 22.97
N ASN A 637 -16.61 -0.27 22.66
CA ASN A 637 -15.21 -0.20 23.10
C ASN A 637 -14.30 -0.66 21.97
N GLU A 638 -13.51 0.26 21.43
CA GLU A 638 -12.57 -0.02 20.35
C GLU A 638 -11.18 0.42 20.78
N ILE A 639 -10.24 -0.51 20.83
CA ILE A 639 -8.85 -0.26 21.20
C ILE A 639 -7.97 -0.73 20.05
N ASP A 640 -7.16 0.16 19.49
CA ASP A 640 -6.10 -0.16 18.55
C ASP A 640 -4.77 0.33 19.10
N ALA A 641 -3.83 -0.58 19.33
CA ALA A 641 -2.52 -0.29 19.88
C ALA A 641 -1.42 -0.89 18.99
N THR A 642 -0.48 -0.06 18.56
CA THR A 642 0.76 -0.47 17.90
C THR A 642 1.93 -0.09 18.81
N LEU A 643 2.76 -1.06 19.16
CA LEU A 643 3.94 -0.89 20.02
C LEU A 643 5.16 -1.49 19.31
N GLY A 644 6.19 -0.69 19.07
CA GLY A 644 7.43 -1.12 18.44
C GLY A 644 7.90 -0.23 17.29
N ASN A 645 8.83 -0.72 16.50
CA ASN A 645 9.38 -0.06 15.31
C ASN A 645 9.19 -0.93 14.06
N ASP A 646 9.70 -0.48 12.92
CA ASP A 646 9.56 -1.17 11.63
C ASP A 646 10.11 -2.60 11.61
N ARG A 647 11.04 -2.95 12.52
CA ARG A 647 11.64 -4.29 12.62
C ARG A 647 10.95 -5.18 13.65
N THR A 648 10.48 -4.60 14.74
CA THR A 648 9.87 -5.32 15.86
C THR A 648 8.69 -4.55 16.37
N TYR A 649 7.50 -5.09 16.18
CA TYR A 649 6.25 -4.47 16.56
C TYR A 649 5.21 -5.49 17.01
N VAL A 650 4.27 -5.03 17.82
CA VAL A 650 3.05 -5.73 18.20
C VAL A 650 1.88 -4.81 17.94
N GLU A 651 0.84 -5.35 17.32
CA GLU A 651 -0.44 -4.72 17.06
C GLU A 651 -1.52 -5.48 17.84
N LEU A 652 -2.30 -4.76 18.62
CA LEU A 652 -3.44 -5.27 19.36
C LEU A 652 -4.66 -4.46 18.96
N GLY A 653 -5.71 -5.15 18.53
CA GLY A 653 -7.01 -4.58 18.21
C GLY A 653 -8.07 -5.27 19.06
N TYR A 654 -8.95 -4.53 19.71
CA TYR A 654 -10.10 -5.05 20.41
C TYR A 654 -11.32 -4.23 20.00
N LEU A 655 -12.41 -4.91 19.67
CA LEU A 655 -13.67 -4.30 19.29
C LEU A 655 -14.78 -5.00 20.07
N ARG A 656 -15.57 -4.22 20.81
CA ARG A 656 -16.83 -4.65 21.39
C ARG A 656 -17.93 -3.70 20.97
N LEU A 657 -18.94 -4.23 20.31
CA LEU A 657 -20.18 -3.57 19.94
C LEU A 657 -21.29 -4.31 20.68
N ASN A 658 -21.86 -3.63 21.68
CA ASN A 658 -22.99 -4.10 22.48
C ASN A 658 -24.08 -3.02 22.38
N ARG A 659 -24.74 -3.01 21.22
CA ARG A 659 -25.75 -2.04 20.89
C ARG A 659 -27.12 -2.46 21.42
N ASP A 660 -27.36 -3.74 21.68
CA ASP A 660 -28.65 -4.25 22.17
C ASP A 660 -29.79 -3.90 21.19
N ILE A 661 -29.51 -4.09 19.89
CA ILE A 661 -30.42 -3.76 18.79
C ILE A 661 -31.20 -5.01 18.40
N ASP A 662 -32.49 -4.81 18.06
CA ASP A 662 -33.34 -5.87 17.52
C ASP A 662 -32.68 -6.56 16.29
N LEU A 663 -32.64 -7.89 16.33
CA LEU A 663 -32.03 -8.75 15.30
C LEU A 663 -32.67 -8.62 13.91
N THR A 664 -33.82 -7.96 13.79
CA THR A 664 -34.43 -7.61 12.50
C THR A 664 -33.62 -6.59 11.70
N PHE A 665 -32.66 -5.89 12.32
CA PHE A 665 -31.73 -4.97 11.66
C PHE A 665 -30.41 -5.67 11.29
N GLU A 666 -30.30 -6.15 10.05
CA GLU A 666 -29.12 -6.88 9.55
C GLU A 666 -27.80 -6.09 9.62
N ASP A 667 -27.86 -4.75 9.50
CA ASP A 667 -26.67 -3.89 9.38
C ASP A 667 -26.04 -3.49 10.73
N LEU A 668 -26.70 -3.79 11.85
CA LEU A 668 -26.36 -3.24 13.17
C LEU A 668 -26.08 -4.30 14.25
N GLN A 669 -25.78 -5.53 13.84
CA GLN A 669 -25.50 -6.64 14.76
C GLN A 669 -24.33 -6.38 15.72
N ASP A 670 -24.42 -6.99 16.89
CA ASP A 670 -23.43 -6.94 17.95
C ASP A 670 -22.24 -7.86 17.65
N ARG A 671 -21.06 -7.47 18.14
CA ARG A 671 -19.82 -8.20 17.88
C ARG A 671 -18.75 -7.89 18.90
N GLU A 672 -18.08 -8.93 19.38
CA GLU A 672 -16.84 -8.83 20.14
C GLU A 672 -15.70 -9.55 19.40
N GLU A 673 -14.59 -8.86 19.14
CA GLU A 673 -13.46 -9.38 18.37
C GLU A 673 -12.13 -8.93 18.98
N LEU A 674 -11.21 -9.88 19.11
CA LEU A 674 -9.81 -9.63 19.45
C LEU A 674 -8.91 -9.92 18.25
N ARG A 675 -8.06 -8.96 17.92
CA ARG A 675 -7.04 -9.04 16.89
C ARG A 675 -5.68 -8.86 17.53
N ALA A 676 -4.75 -9.75 17.23
CA ALA A 676 -3.35 -9.58 17.62
C ALA A 676 -2.49 -9.86 16.39
N ALA A 677 -1.49 -9.02 16.14
CA ALA A 677 -0.46 -9.26 15.15
C ALA A 677 0.89 -8.80 15.69
N GLY A 678 1.98 -9.32 15.15
CA GLY A 678 3.29 -8.84 15.54
C GLY A 678 4.41 -9.48 14.76
N ARG A 679 5.55 -8.80 14.79
CA ARG A 679 6.81 -9.25 14.25
C ARG A 679 7.90 -8.98 15.27
N ILE A 680 8.75 -9.96 15.53
CA ILE A 680 9.88 -9.84 16.46
C ILE A 680 11.13 -10.25 15.71
N ALA A 681 12.04 -9.29 15.52
CA ALA A 681 13.38 -9.55 14.99
C ALA A 681 14.26 -10.06 16.11
N PHE A 682 14.62 -11.35 16.07
CA PHE A 682 15.44 -11.99 17.11
C PHE A 682 16.92 -12.14 16.70
N ALA A 683 17.23 -11.93 15.42
CA ALA A 683 18.59 -11.82 14.91
C ALA A 683 18.65 -10.79 13.76
N ARG A 684 19.87 -10.45 13.30
CA ARG A 684 20.10 -9.38 12.29
C ARG A 684 19.19 -9.45 11.07
N TYR A 685 18.94 -10.67 10.57
CA TYR A 685 18.13 -10.93 9.38
C TYR A 685 16.92 -11.82 9.65
N TRP A 686 16.73 -12.30 10.89
CA TRP A 686 15.67 -13.25 11.22
C TRP A 686 14.58 -12.59 12.04
N SER A 687 13.33 -12.91 11.69
CA SER A 687 12.15 -12.48 12.40
C SER A 687 11.11 -13.59 12.49
N VAL A 688 10.41 -13.65 13.62
CA VAL A 688 9.17 -14.42 13.77
C VAL A 688 8.02 -13.43 13.67
N PHE A 689 6.95 -13.82 13.00
CA PHE A 689 5.74 -13.03 12.91
C PHE A 689 4.51 -13.89 13.13
N GLY A 690 3.44 -13.27 13.60
CA GLY A 690 2.19 -13.96 13.83
C GLY A 690 1.01 -13.02 13.78
N SER A 691 -0.17 -13.59 13.56
CA SER A 691 -1.44 -12.88 13.69
C SER A 691 -2.55 -13.84 14.11
N ALA A 692 -3.42 -13.42 15.01
CA ALA A 692 -4.61 -14.13 15.41
C ALA A 692 -5.82 -13.19 15.36
N VAL A 693 -6.95 -13.72 14.90
CA VAL A 693 -8.26 -13.07 14.99
C VAL A 693 -9.19 -14.04 15.70
N VAL A 694 -9.81 -13.58 16.78
CA VAL A 694 -10.68 -14.37 17.64
C VAL A 694 -12.00 -13.62 17.78
N ASN A 695 -13.09 -14.32 17.52
CA ASN A 695 -14.44 -13.86 17.87
C ASN A 695 -14.68 -14.18 19.35
N LEU A 696 -15.03 -13.16 20.12
CA LEU A 696 -15.37 -13.27 21.53
C LEU A 696 -16.87 -13.12 21.79
N THR A 697 -17.67 -12.91 20.73
CA THR A 697 -19.13 -12.80 20.82
C THR A 697 -19.70 -14.09 21.40
N ASN A 698 -20.54 -13.94 22.43
CA ASN A 698 -21.20 -15.05 23.10
C ASN A 698 -22.72 -15.01 22.88
N ARG A 699 -23.44 -16.04 23.33
CA ARG A 699 -24.90 -16.14 23.24
C ARG A 699 -25.68 -15.08 24.00
N GLU A 700 -25.08 -14.47 25.03
CA GLU A 700 -25.72 -13.38 25.77
C GLU A 700 -25.72 -12.09 24.94
N GLU A 701 -24.70 -11.88 24.12
CA GLU A 701 -24.56 -10.72 23.23
C GLU A 701 -25.29 -10.93 21.89
N ASP A 702 -25.24 -12.13 21.31
CA ASP A 702 -26.05 -12.46 20.14
C ASP A 702 -26.61 -13.90 20.25
N PRO A 703 -27.94 -14.04 20.46
CA PRO A 703 -28.59 -15.35 20.59
C PRO A 703 -28.49 -16.26 19.37
N THR A 704 -28.17 -15.71 18.19
CA THR A 704 -28.01 -16.48 16.95
C THR A 704 -26.64 -17.15 16.85
N PHE A 705 -25.66 -16.74 17.65
CA PHE A 705 -24.34 -17.35 17.66
C PHE A 705 -24.31 -18.65 18.48
N ALA A 706 -23.59 -19.64 17.95
CA ALA A 706 -23.37 -20.90 18.65
C ALA A 706 -22.16 -20.87 19.61
N ALA A 707 -21.32 -19.83 19.54
CA ALA A 707 -20.06 -19.72 20.25
C ALA A 707 -20.24 -19.35 21.74
N ASP A 708 -19.33 -19.85 22.58
CA ASP A 708 -19.27 -19.65 24.04
C ASP A 708 -18.36 -18.49 24.45
N GLY A 709 -18.10 -17.55 23.54
CA GLY A 709 -17.27 -16.37 23.80
C GLY A 709 -15.78 -16.52 23.52
N PHE A 710 -15.34 -17.64 22.92
CA PHE A 710 -14.01 -17.76 22.35
C PHE A 710 -13.98 -18.68 21.11
N GLU A 711 -14.10 -18.08 19.93
CA GLU A 711 -14.00 -18.77 18.65
C GLU A 711 -12.85 -18.19 17.82
N PRO A 712 -11.68 -18.87 17.77
CA PRO A 712 -10.62 -18.48 16.85
C PRO A 712 -11.14 -18.48 15.41
N LEU A 713 -10.95 -17.39 14.69
CA LEU A 713 -11.36 -17.30 13.28
C LEU A 713 -10.18 -17.66 12.37
N ARG A 714 -8.99 -17.13 12.70
CA ARG A 714 -7.74 -17.39 11.97
C ARG A 714 -6.54 -17.20 12.87
N THR A 715 -5.57 -18.09 12.71
CA THR A 715 -4.23 -17.96 13.29
C THR A 715 -3.18 -18.09 12.19
N ARG A 716 -2.13 -17.29 12.24
CA ARG A 716 -0.97 -17.33 11.35
C ARG A 716 0.28 -17.22 12.20
N LEU A 717 1.28 -18.05 11.91
CA LEU A 717 2.63 -17.92 12.44
C LEU A 717 3.61 -18.13 11.29
N GLY A 718 4.74 -17.45 11.34
CA GLY A 718 5.79 -17.65 10.36
C GLY A 718 7.15 -17.19 10.85
N ILE A 719 8.16 -17.66 10.13
CA ILE A 719 9.55 -17.24 10.29
C ILE A 719 10.03 -16.70 8.96
N ALA A 720 10.74 -15.58 9.01
CA ALA A 720 11.27 -14.87 7.86
C ALA A 720 12.75 -14.57 8.05
N TYR A 721 13.53 -14.84 7.01
CA TYR A 721 14.87 -14.32 6.78
C TYR A 721 14.79 -13.21 5.73
N ALA A 722 15.33 -12.04 6.02
CA ALA A 722 15.42 -10.94 5.07
C ALA A 722 16.76 -10.21 5.26
N ASP A 723 17.61 -10.27 4.24
CA ASP A 723 18.82 -9.47 4.16
C ASP A 723 18.72 -8.44 3.02
N ASP A 724 19.85 -7.89 2.58
CA ASP A 724 19.90 -6.82 1.60
C ASP A 724 19.48 -7.28 0.18
N CYS A 725 19.53 -8.60 -0.10
CA CYS A 725 19.37 -9.20 -1.44
C CYS A 725 18.45 -10.45 -1.51
N LEU A 726 18.11 -11.07 -0.37
CA LEU A 726 17.33 -12.30 -0.24
C LEU A 726 16.20 -12.13 0.78
N GLU A 727 15.00 -12.57 0.42
CA GLU A 727 13.89 -12.78 1.34
C GLU A 727 13.39 -14.22 1.25
N LEU A 728 13.34 -14.91 2.39
CA LEU A 728 12.87 -16.30 2.52
C LEU A 728 11.95 -16.39 3.72
N GLY A 729 10.89 -17.19 3.65
CA GLY A 729 10.21 -17.56 4.87
C GLY A 729 9.18 -18.65 4.73
N PHE A 730 8.74 -19.10 5.89
CA PHE A 730 7.78 -20.17 6.05
C PHE A 730 6.60 -19.64 6.86
N THR A 731 5.40 -19.87 6.36
CA THR A 731 4.16 -19.47 7.02
C THR A 731 3.27 -20.70 7.24
N TRP A 732 2.83 -20.90 8.48
CA TRP A 732 1.66 -21.70 8.82
C TRP A 732 0.47 -20.78 9.06
N ARG A 733 -0.70 -21.18 8.55
CA ARG A 733 -1.98 -20.52 8.78
C ARG A 733 -3.03 -21.58 9.08
N ARG A 734 -3.86 -21.37 10.09
CA ARG A 734 -5.05 -22.16 10.35
C ARG A 734 -6.30 -21.31 10.19
N ASP A 735 -7.21 -21.76 9.33
CA ASP A 735 -8.57 -21.24 9.22
C ASP A 735 -9.52 -22.16 9.99
N TYR A 736 -10.34 -21.60 10.86
CA TYR A 736 -11.23 -22.38 11.74
C TYR A 736 -12.66 -22.47 11.21
N ILE A 737 -13.05 -21.54 10.35
CA ILE A 737 -14.37 -21.49 9.71
C ILE A 737 -14.32 -22.22 8.36
N GLU A 738 -15.35 -23.03 8.12
CA GLU A 738 -15.62 -23.71 6.86
C GLU A 738 -16.73 -22.96 6.11
N LEU A 739 -16.58 -22.78 4.80
CA LEU A 739 -17.62 -22.23 3.93
C LEU A 739 -17.77 -23.12 2.69
N ALA A 740 -18.76 -24.01 2.72
CA ALA A 740 -19.05 -24.96 1.65
C ALA A 740 -17.81 -25.79 1.25
N ASP A 741 -17.26 -25.60 0.05
CA ASP A 741 -16.06 -26.33 -0.43
C ASP A 741 -14.73 -25.66 -0.03
N ALA A 742 -14.76 -24.52 0.68
CA ALA A 742 -13.58 -23.96 1.35
C ALA A 742 -13.49 -24.53 2.77
N ARG A 743 -12.57 -25.48 2.97
CA ARG A 743 -12.45 -26.25 4.21
C ARG A 743 -11.70 -25.48 5.29
N ARG A 744 -12.12 -25.68 6.54
CA ARG A 744 -11.29 -25.37 7.71
C ARG A 744 -10.04 -26.25 7.73
N GLY A 745 -8.94 -25.72 8.23
CA GLY A 745 -7.71 -26.48 8.42
C GLY A 745 -6.43 -25.67 8.27
N ASP A 746 -5.32 -26.40 8.22
CA ASP A 746 -3.98 -25.84 8.16
C ASP A 746 -3.54 -25.59 6.71
N SER A 747 -2.82 -24.50 6.51
CA SER A 747 -2.15 -24.12 5.29
C SER A 747 -0.69 -23.82 5.59
N PHE A 748 0.23 -24.34 4.78
CA PHE A 748 1.65 -24.09 4.86
C PHE A 748 2.12 -23.48 3.55
N ARG A 749 2.96 -22.45 3.60
CA ARG A 749 3.52 -21.82 2.40
C ARG A 749 4.98 -21.46 2.63
N LEU A 750 5.80 -21.81 1.65
CA LEU A 750 7.18 -21.33 1.53
C LEU A 750 7.16 -20.15 0.56
N TYR A 751 7.81 -19.06 0.93
CA TYR A 751 8.01 -17.92 0.05
C TYR A 751 9.51 -17.66 -0.10
N PHE A 752 9.90 -17.25 -1.30
CA PHE A 752 11.28 -16.95 -1.63
C PHE A 752 11.35 -15.84 -2.68
N ALA A 753 12.18 -14.83 -2.48
CA ALA A 753 12.38 -13.73 -3.40
C ALA A 753 13.85 -13.31 -3.44
N LEU A 754 14.35 -13.06 -4.66
CA LEU A 754 15.72 -12.63 -4.94
C LEU A 754 15.70 -11.23 -5.55
N ARG A 755 16.31 -10.27 -4.87
CA ARG A 755 16.35 -8.90 -5.37
C ARG A 755 17.27 -8.79 -6.58
N ASN A 756 16.88 -7.98 -7.56
CA ASN A 756 17.67 -7.67 -8.78
C ASN A 756 17.95 -8.89 -9.67
N LEU A 757 17.03 -9.86 -9.63
CA LEU A 757 17.06 -11.07 -10.45
C LEU A 757 15.74 -11.20 -11.20
N GLY A 758 15.18 -10.11 -11.75
CA GLY A 758 13.95 -10.09 -12.58
C GLY A 758 12.68 -10.75 -11.98
N PHE A 759 12.75 -11.30 -10.77
CA PHE A 759 11.73 -12.09 -10.12
C PHE A 759 11.13 -11.27 -9.00
N ARG A 760 9.99 -10.65 -9.33
CA ARG A 760 9.10 -9.84 -8.47
C ARG A 760 9.55 -8.43 -8.12
#